data_AF-A0A371K4J5-F1
#
_entry.id   AF-A0A371K4J5-F1
#
_cell.length_a   1.000
_cell.length_b   1.000
_cell.length_c   1.000
_cell.angle_alpha   90.00
_cell.angle_beta   90.00
_cell.angle_gamma   90.00
#
_symmetry.space_group_name_H-M   'P 1'
#
loop_
_entity.id
_entity.type
_entity.pdbx_description
1 polymer ?
#
loop_
_entity_poly.entity_id
_entity_poly.type
_entity_poly.pdbx_seq_one_letter_code
_entity_poly.pdbx_strand_id
1 'polypeptide(L)'
;MQSHFVVALAGPVSGALVRSVLSASSRYAAIALPFLLLVAGPGTAQSITAEAEYQKKIQAASTVTASSEGMFGNLTSDATGKTEFVSVDIDVPGNSALPVQLGRRLPIDWWYLPEQLGGIGNWDIEVPYIQTTVSSNMGWVIANPSTPEAHKRCSYPGLPFVEGLLVNPEEVSHGYRLHVPGMGDESMLVDNTANVDPTNGASHPWVLKSMGRLGCLPTVKNGYPGEGFYLLTTNGLKYYFDYPVERTALTVRKGPKGIPGYNMARKNIYMLATRIEDRFGNYVDYQYTNGKLTGITANDGRQISLQYGTNSVTATSHGRTWTYALQNGHLTTVTNPDGSTWQYSPYGFGGVYNEPQSDSMGLSYFDAGQMCLTESNIGRFAGVFPFVVKHPSGATATFQFEGRRFHRSRVPYICFIDFFDHEVKVAGGAINFSAFYNWIEFSDDPNGPDELTFIDTYDSQMLTENYVTVSGYARIGTQNYFDVHSLQSISVSGPGIATATTTYAYDADTYPYCGIYDHQTGLLAGLACNQDPCADGSCDGIGRTTTITLPTGSVIKKRYGVIFEQNEGVLLSEQVLSSSGTVAQRTDYNYVQDGEMSQQPFPDEIGYGFHDRMESKLRPLASTILLRDGVAYTSSVDSFDQFARPVTVTRASNISYGYSRTDTTAYHDNLTKWVLGQVSSVTTAGLVPSQTDYDPATAMPVRSYAFGNLVQTVTYNADGTVATVKDGNNHVSAMSNWKRGIPQTVSYPATAEAPSGSSESAVVNDNGWVTSATDENGHTTTYGYDAMGRVSSIAYPIDDTVQWNNTVRSFVQVNQEEMGLPAGHWRQVVQQGNHEKITFFDALWQPVMQYERDISNNDATFRFTVNGYDAEGRQILAAYPRNPYQEGQWGPWTGVHTSYDALGRVLQVRQDTELGSQSITNTEYLSGGDIKVTNPRGEITRTRYAAWDQPTTDYPIEIFHPEDAFTQILRDSLLRPIQTRRTEVAP
;
A
#
# COMPACT_ATOMS: atom_id res chain seq x y z
N MET A 1 17.78 67.16 21.70
CA MET A 1 16.62 66.77 22.53
C MET A 1 15.43 66.59 21.61
N GLN A 2 15.64 65.59 20.76
CA GLN A 2 15.17 65.36 19.40
C GLN A 2 14.86 63.84 19.38
N SER A 3 13.73 63.35 18.87
CA SER A 3 13.35 63.21 17.44
C SER A 3 13.66 61.82 16.89
N HIS A 4 12.63 61.23 16.25
CA HIS A 4 12.65 60.58 14.92
C HIS A 4 13.43 59.28 14.62
N PHE A 5 12.95 58.65 13.52
CA PHE A 5 13.50 57.59 12.64
C PHE A 5 13.10 56.14 12.98
N VAL A 6 12.39 55.34 12.17
CA VAL A 6 12.28 55.09 10.69
C VAL A 6 13.58 54.58 10.05
N VAL A 7 13.43 53.63 9.10
CA VAL A 7 14.39 53.06 8.10
C VAL A 7 14.96 51.70 8.55
N ALA A 8 14.72 50.53 7.92
CA ALA A 8 14.72 50.05 6.52
C ALA A 8 16.08 49.56 5.98
N LEU A 9 16.02 48.41 5.30
CA LEU A 9 16.83 47.94 4.15
C LEU A 9 18.34 47.63 4.27
N ALA A 10 18.66 46.37 3.92
CA ALA A 10 19.72 45.89 3.00
C ALA A 10 21.24 46.10 3.26
N GLY A 11 21.93 44.99 3.61
CA GLY A 11 23.28 44.51 3.17
C GLY A 11 24.55 45.28 3.55
N PRO A 12 25.80 44.76 3.35
CA PRO A 12 26.30 43.37 3.22
C PRO A 12 27.45 43.04 4.24
N VAL A 13 28.16 41.92 4.05
CA VAL A 13 29.51 41.55 4.54
C VAL A 13 29.61 40.59 5.76
N SER A 14 29.84 39.32 5.40
CA SER A 14 30.84 38.36 5.89
C SER A 14 30.97 37.96 7.38
N GLY A 15 30.93 36.64 7.60
CA GLY A 15 31.88 35.97 8.50
C GLY A 15 31.30 35.22 9.71
N ALA A 16 31.36 33.89 9.65
CA ALA A 16 31.48 32.91 10.74
C ALA A 16 30.25 32.58 11.66
N LEU A 17 29.81 31.32 11.49
CA LEU A 17 29.51 30.30 12.51
C LEU A 17 28.56 30.63 13.69
N VAL A 18 27.46 29.87 13.80
CA VAL A 18 27.17 28.95 14.94
C VAL A 18 25.85 28.18 14.69
N ARG A 19 25.90 26.91 15.14
CA ARG A 19 24.93 25.82 15.17
C ARG A 19 23.52 26.16 15.68
N SER A 20 22.59 25.25 15.32
CA SER A 20 21.27 24.93 15.92
C SER A 20 20.03 25.64 15.38
N VAL A 21 19.14 24.89 14.70
CA VAL A 21 17.70 24.74 15.03
C VAL A 21 17.22 23.38 14.49
N LEU A 22 17.12 22.40 15.39
CA LEU A 22 16.32 21.19 15.28
C LEU A 22 15.00 21.47 16.02
N SER A 23 13.87 21.60 15.32
CA SER A 23 12.51 21.34 15.85
C SER A 23 11.44 21.83 14.85
N ALA A 24 10.84 20.92 14.06
CA ALA A 24 9.46 20.99 13.59
C ALA A 24 9.24 19.93 12.49
N SER A 25 8.96 18.69 12.88
CA SER A 25 8.35 17.71 11.97
C SER A 25 7.66 16.63 12.79
N SER A 26 6.47 16.93 13.28
CA SER A 26 5.49 15.94 13.68
C SER A 26 4.12 16.45 13.24
N ARG A 27 3.37 15.57 12.56
CA ARG A 27 1.99 15.68 12.02
C ARG A 27 1.98 15.49 10.49
N TYR A 28 1.02 14.68 10.04
CA TYR A 28 0.76 14.19 8.67
C TYR A 28 1.50 12.90 8.26
N ALA A 29 1.07 11.78 8.84
CA ALA A 29 1.20 10.46 8.25
C ALA A 29 -0.22 9.90 8.05
N ALA A 30 -0.71 9.91 6.81
CA ALA A 30 -1.69 8.98 6.21
C ALA A 30 -2.11 9.53 4.83
N ILE A 31 -2.21 8.63 3.84
CA ILE A 31 -2.41 8.84 2.40
C ILE A 31 -1.12 9.17 1.62
N ALA A 32 -0.34 8.13 1.31
CA ALA A 32 0.67 8.14 0.26
C ALA A 32 0.32 7.05 -0.78
N LEU A 33 -0.34 7.44 -1.87
CA LEU A 33 -0.21 6.75 -3.15
C LEU A 33 1.21 7.01 -3.71
N PRO A 34 1.79 6.10 -4.50
CA PRO A 34 3.20 6.14 -4.86
C PRO A 34 3.44 7.20 -5.95
N PHE A 35 3.69 8.44 -5.54
CA PHE A 35 4.32 9.45 -6.38
C PHE A 35 5.67 9.80 -5.77
N LEU A 36 6.71 9.10 -6.24
CA LEU A 36 8.10 9.46 -6.03
C LEU A 36 8.40 10.69 -6.91
N LEU A 37 7.82 11.84 -6.54
CA LEU A 37 8.09 13.14 -7.14
C LEU A 37 9.11 13.88 -6.26
N LEU A 38 10.35 13.98 -6.75
CA LEU A 38 11.27 15.05 -6.35
C LEU A 38 10.64 16.41 -6.73
N VAL A 39 9.79 16.94 -5.87
CA VAL A 39 9.52 18.39 -5.84
C VAL A 39 10.51 18.99 -4.86
N ALA A 40 11.68 19.36 -5.38
CA ALA A 40 12.54 20.31 -4.69
C ALA A 40 11.78 21.65 -4.62
N GLY A 41 11.27 22.01 -3.45
CA GLY A 41 10.97 23.41 -3.16
C GLY A 41 12.25 24.25 -3.28
N PRO A 42 12.17 25.57 -3.43
CA PRO A 42 13.35 26.44 -3.43
C PRO A 42 13.91 26.55 -2.01
N GLY A 43 14.41 25.43 -1.48
CA GLY A 43 15.35 25.42 -0.37
C GLY A 43 16.71 25.80 -0.94
N THR A 44 17.38 26.74 -0.29
CA THR A 44 18.83 26.89 -0.43
C THR A 44 19.45 25.50 -0.43
N ALA A 45 20.24 25.15 -1.46
CA ALA A 45 20.98 23.91 -1.51
C ALA A 45 21.87 23.81 -0.27
N GLN A 46 21.35 23.18 0.79
CA GLN A 46 22.16 22.78 1.92
C GLN A 46 22.96 21.59 1.42
N SER A 47 24.28 21.75 1.34
CA SER A 47 25.20 20.63 1.18
C SER A 47 24.94 19.66 2.33
N ILE A 48 24.28 18.54 2.04
CA ILE A 48 24.16 17.44 2.99
C ILE A 48 25.59 16.90 3.16
N THR A 49 26.20 17.12 4.32
CA THR A 49 27.51 16.55 4.67
C THR A 49 27.35 15.05 4.96
N ALA A 50 28.42 14.26 4.84
CA ALA A 50 28.34 12.84 5.15
C ALA A 50 28.01 12.60 6.63
N GLU A 51 28.52 13.44 7.51
CA GLU A 51 28.12 13.47 8.92
C GLU A 51 26.62 13.67 9.10
N ALA A 52 25.97 14.55 8.32
CA ALA A 52 24.52 14.71 8.38
C ALA A 52 23.78 13.41 7.98
N GLU A 53 24.27 12.66 6.99
CA GLU A 53 23.70 11.36 6.62
C GLU A 53 23.96 10.27 7.66
N TYR A 54 25.17 10.22 8.25
CA TYR A 54 25.46 9.30 9.36
C TYR A 54 24.56 9.60 10.55
N GLN A 55 24.47 10.86 10.96
CA GLN A 55 23.62 11.29 12.06
C GLN A 55 22.14 11.02 11.78
N LYS A 56 21.68 11.18 10.54
CA LYS A 56 20.31 10.81 10.16
C LYS A 56 20.04 9.31 10.35
N LYS A 57 20.98 8.43 9.98
CA LYS A 57 20.88 6.98 10.22
C LYS A 57 20.88 6.65 11.71
N ILE A 58 21.77 7.28 12.48
CA ILE A 58 21.87 7.10 13.94
C ILE A 58 20.61 7.63 14.63
N GLN A 59 20.10 8.78 14.21
CA GLN A 59 18.89 9.40 14.74
C GLN A 59 17.65 8.55 14.43
N ALA A 60 17.55 8.00 13.22
CA ALA A 60 16.48 7.05 12.88
C ALA A 60 16.50 5.82 13.81
N ALA A 61 17.69 5.28 14.11
CA ALA A 61 17.84 4.18 15.07
C ALA A 61 17.71 4.60 16.56
N SER A 62 17.68 5.91 16.85
CA SER A 62 17.57 6.47 18.20
C SER A 62 16.17 6.99 18.53
N THR A 63 15.30 7.13 17.53
CA THR A 63 13.98 7.73 17.64
C THR A 63 12.92 6.63 17.69
N VAL A 64 12.00 6.73 18.65
CA VAL A 64 10.79 5.92 18.69
C VAL A 64 9.71 6.67 17.94
N THR A 65 9.22 6.10 16.85
CA THR A 65 8.08 6.65 16.10
C THR A 65 6.81 6.01 16.63
N ALA A 66 5.78 6.81 16.86
CA ALA A 66 4.44 6.29 17.16
C ALA A 66 3.97 5.39 16.02
N SER A 67 3.29 4.31 16.36
CA SER A 67 2.76 3.39 15.36
C SER A 67 1.69 4.06 14.49
N SER A 68 1.71 3.76 13.18
CA SER A 68 0.75 4.24 12.19
C SER A 68 -0.28 3.16 11.82
N GLU A 69 -1.22 3.54 10.96
CA GLU A 69 -1.99 2.59 10.13
C GLU A 69 -1.05 1.54 9.51
N GLY A 70 -1.46 0.27 9.55
CA GLY A 70 -0.64 -0.87 9.09
C GLY A 70 0.27 -1.51 10.15
N MET A 71 0.28 -1.04 11.41
CA MET A 71 1.06 -1.65 12.51
C MET A 71 0.85 -3.16 12.69
N PHE A 72 -0.33 -3.68 12.32
CA PHE A 72 -0.65 -5.11 12.41
C PHE A 72 -0.41 -5.88 11.10
N GLY A 73 0.15 -5.22 10.08
CA GLY A 73 0.44 -5.78 8.77
C GLY A 73 -0.77 -5.90 7.84
N ASN A 74 -1.97 -5.44 8.23
CA ASN A 74 -3.14 -5.56 7.37
C ASN A 74 -3.08 -4.57 6.18
N LEU A 75 -3.33 -5.08 4.99
CA LEU A 75 -3.61 -4.33 3.77
C LEU A 75 -5.06 -4.64 3.39
N THR A 76 -5.93 -3.65 3.55
CA THR A 76 -7.37 -3.79 3.29
C THR A 76 -7.77 -2.93 2.10
N SER A 77 -8.42 -3.54 1.12
CA SER A 77 -9.07 -2.79 0.04
C SER A 77 -10.31 -2.09 0.57
N ASP A 78 -10.32 -0.76 0.55
CA ASP A 78 -11.52 0.01 0.89
C ASP A 78 -12.69 -0.24 -0.08
N ALA A 79 -12.44 -0.75 -1.29
CA ALA A 79 -13.49 -1.00 -2.28
C ALA A 79 -14.33 -2.25 -1.95
N THR A 80 -13.71 -3.25 -1.30
CA THR A 80 -14.30 -4.59 -1.11
C THR A 80 -14.11 -5.17 0.30
N GLY A 81 -13.32 -4.53 1.15
CA GLY A 81 -12.92 -5.08 2.44
C GLY A 81 -11.98 -6.28 2.37
N LYS A 82 -11.55 -6.70 1.17
CA LYS A 82 -10.58 -7.79 1.00
C LYS A 82 -9.31 -7.42 1.75
N THR A 83 -8.87 -8.30 2.63
CA THR A 83 -7.72 -8.04 3.49
C THR A 83 -6.66 -9.11 3.32
N GLU A 84 -5.41 -8.70 3.31
CA GLU A 84 -4.25 -9.57 3.46
C GLU A 84 -3.35 -9.04 4.56
N PHE A 85 -2.65 -9.91 5.26
CA PHE A 85 -1.66 -9.52 6.26
C PHE A 85 -0.27 -9.72 5.69
N VAL A 86 0.53 -8.67 5.63
CA VAL A 86 1.91 -8.66 5.15
C VAL A 86 2.82 -8.12 6.25
N SER A 87 3.90 -8.84 6.54
CA SER A 87 4.93 -8.42 7.50
C SER A 87 6.31 -8.66 6.90
N VAL A 88 7.18 -7.65 6.94
CA VAL A 88 8.60 -7.80 6.64
C VAL A 88 9.34 -7.97 7.96
N ASP A 89 9.83 -9.19 8.22
CA ASP A 89 10.44 -9.52 9.51
C ASP A 89 11.97 -9.30 9.48
N ILE A 90 12.60 -9.45 8.31
CA ILE A 90 14.04 -9.20 8.10
C ILE A 90 14.22 -8.31 6.88
N ASP A 91 14.91 -7.18 7.05
CA ASP A 91 15.39 -6.32 5.96
C ASP A 91 16.87 -6.02 6.15
N VAL A 92 17.69 -6.37 5.16
CA VAL A 92 19.13 -6.15 5.18
C VAL A 92 19.49 -5.06 4.16
N PRO A 93 19.86 -3.84 4.61
CA PRO A 93 20.19 -2.73 3.71
C PRO A 93 21.43 -3.07 2.88
N GLY A 94 21.48 -2.68 1.61
CA GLY A 94 22.56 -2.99 0.67
C GLY A 94 23.16 -1.78 -0.03
N ASN A 95 24.26 -2.00 -0.76
CA ASN A 95 24.82 -0.95 -1.62
C ASN A 95 23.95 -0.70 -2.86
N SER A 96 23.35 -1.76 -3.39
CA SER A 96 22.31 -1.70 -4.42
C SER A 96 20.92 -1.54 -3.80
N ALA A 97 19.97 -1.01 -4.58
CA ALA A 97 18.56 -0.93 -4.19
C ALA A 97 17.83 -2.29 -4.18
N LEU A 98 18.50 -3.39 -4.55
CA LEU A 98 17.89 -4.72 -4.58
C LEU A 98 17.52 -5.20 -3.16
N PRO A 99 16.28 -5.65 -2.92
CA PRO A 99 15.84 -6.07 -1.59
C PRO A 99 16.47 -7.40 -1.20
N VAL A 100 16.98 -7.48 0.04
CA VAL A 100 17.28 -8.75 0.73
C VAL A 100 16.40 -8.79 1.94
N GLN A 101 15.17 -9.26 1.72
CA GLN A 101 14.09 -9.19 2.67
C GLN A 101 13.43 -10.55 2.84
N LEU A 102 13.08 -10.87 4.08
CA LEU A 102 12.18 -11.98 4.40
C LEU A 102 10.85 -11.38 4.86
N GLY A 103 9.84 -11.49 4.01
CA GLY A 103 8.47 -11.14 4.33
C GLY A 103 7.57 -12.38 4.39
N ARG A 104 6.41 -12.21 4.99
CA ARG A 104 5.34 -13.21 5.04
C ARG A 104 4.00 -12.59 4.74
N ARG A 105 3.13 -13.36 4.10
CA ARG A 105 1.80 -12.95 3.68
C ARG A 105 0.73 -13.97 4.03
N LEU A 106 -0.41 -13.49 4.51
CA LEU A 106 -1.61 -14.26 4.77
C LEU A 106 -2.81 -13.57 4.10
N PRO A 107 -3.25 -14.00 2.91
CA PRO A 107 -4.49 -13.52 2.33
C PRO A 107 -5.69 -14.07 3.12
N ILE A 108 -6.66 -13.21 3.43
CA ILE A 108 -7.95 -13.65 4.00
C ILE A 108 -8.85 -14.05 2.84
N ASP A 109 -8.95 -15.36 2.62
CA ASP A 109 -9.71 -15.96 1.52
C ASP A 109 -10.46 -17.21 1.99
N TRP A 110 -11.63 -17.44 1.41
CA TRP A 110 -12.50 -18.55 1.75
C TRP A 110 -11.99 -19.91 1.25
N TRP A 111 -11.07 -19.87 0.27
CA TRP A 111 -10.39 -21.02 -0.32
C TRP A 111 -8.95 -21.19 0.14
N TYR A 112 -8.56 -20.67 1.31
CA TYR A 112 -7.19 -20.85 1.75
C TYR A 112 -6.85 -22.35 1.91
N LEU A 113 -6.05 -22.86 0.97
CA LEU A 113 -5.53 -24.22 1.02
C LEU A 113 -4.20 -24.18 1.80
N PRO A 114 -3.97 -25.09 2.77
CA PRO A 114 -2.69 -25.20 3.47
C PRO A 114 -1.46 -25.40 2.55
N GLU A 115 -1.73 -25.79 1.30
CA GLU A 115 -0.76 -25.98 0.24
C GLU A 115 -0.77 -24.81 -0.77
N GLN A 116 -1.01 -23.56 -0.39
CA GLN A 116 -0.65 -22.41 -1.25
C GLN A 116 0.88 -22.30 -1.41
N LEU A 117 1.42 -21.16 -1.84
CA LEU A 117 2.87 -21.02 -2.05
C LEU A 117 3.64 -21.56 -0.85
N GLY A 118 3.18 -21.21 0.36
CA GLY A 118 3.45 -21.89 1.61
C GLY A 118 4.90 -21.82 2.04
N GLY A 119 5.16 -21.43 3.28
CA GLY A 119 6.53 -21.41 3.78
C GLY A 119 6.66 -21.22 5.27
N ILE A 120 5.66 -20.68 5.96
CA ILE A 120 5.65 -20.58 7.41
C ILE A 120 4.27 -21.04 7.89
N GLY A 121 4.02 -22.35 7.77
CA GLY A 121 2.68 -22.89 7.98
C GLY A 121 1.71 -22.36 6.93
N ASN A 122 0.59 -21.78 7.39
CA ASN A 122 -0.43 -21.14 6.57
C ASN A 122 -0.07 -19.71 6.10
N TRP A 123 1.15 -19.25 6.34
CA TRP A 123 1.65 -18.00 5.76
C TRP A 123 2.55 -18.31 4.59
N ASP A 124 2.31 -17.61 3.48
CA ASP A 124 3.20 -17.61 2.33
C ASP A 124 4.46 -16.81 2.68
N ILE A 125 5.60 -17.25 2.16
CA ILE A 125 6.82 -16.44 2.19
C ILE A 125 6.77 -15.51 0.99
N GLU A 126 6.99 -14.22 1.21
CA GLU A 126 7.03 -13.20 0.17
C GLU A 126 8.26 -13.42 -0.73
N VAL A 127 8.04 -14.01 -1.89
CA VAL A 127 9.01 -14.12 -2.97
C VAL A 127 8.33 -13.77 -4.28
N PRO A 128 9.04 -13.19 -5.26
CA PRO A 128 8.47 -12.96 -6.57
C PRO A 128 8.10 -14.29 -7.25
N TYR A 129 6.92 -14.38 -7.85
CA TYR A 129 6.51 -15.55 -8.62
C TYR A 129 5.54 -15.20 -9.75
N ILE A 130 5.47 -16.08 -10.76
CA ILE A 130 4.36 -16.12 -11.71
C ILE A 130 3.50 -17.34 -11.39
N GLN A 131 2.20 -17.16 -11.27
CA GLN A 131 1.25 -18.24 -10.99
C GLN A 131 0.27 -18.47 -12.15
N THR A 132 -0.12 -19.72 -12.32
CA THR A 132 -1.29 -20.14 -13.09
C THR A 132 -1.89 -21.40 -12.50
N THR A 133 -3.19 -21.61 -12.73
CA THR A 133 -3.84 -22.89 -12.50
C THR A 133 -3.77 -23.73 -13.78
N VAL A 134 -3.53 -25.03 -13.65
CA VAL A 134 -3.40 -25.99 -14.76
C VAL A 134 -4.16 -27.27 -14.46
N SER A 135 -4.37 -28.11 -15.48
CA SER A 135 -4.75 -29.51 -15.26
C SER A 135 -3.63 -30.25 -14.54
N SER A 136 -4.00 -31.02 -13.51
CA SER A 136 -3.06 -31.83 -12.73
C SER A 136 -2.30 -32.85 -13.57
N ASN A 137 -2.89 -33.35 -14.65
CA ASN A 137 -2.30 -34.38 -15.51
C ASN A 137 -1.36 -33.80 -16.55
N MET A 138 -1.67 -32.61 -17.07
CA MET A 138 -0.92 -32.00 -18.16
C MET A 138 0.23 -31.13 -17.65
N GLY A 139 0.08 -30.50 -16.48
CA GLY A 139 1.02 -29.48 -16.00
C GLY A 139 0.95 -28.21 -16.85
N TRP A 140 2.02 -27.41 -16.84
CA TRP A 140 2.11 -26.14 -17.58
C TRP A 140 2.62 -26.35 -19.01
N VAL A 141 1.82 -27.07 -19.78
CA VAL A 141 1.94 -27.14 -21.24
C VAL A 141 0.90 -26.24 -21.88
N ILE A 142 1.20 -25.68 -23.06
CA ILE A 142 0.34 -24.73 -23.79
C ILE A 142 -0.20 -25.29 -25.11
N ALA A 143 0.24 -26.49 -25.48
CA ALA A 143 -0.20 -27.21 -26.66
C ALA A 143 -0.19 -28.72 -26.37
N ASN A 144 -0.65 -29.51 -27.33
CA ASN A 144 -0.60 -30.97 -27.22
C ASN A 144 0.85 -31.42 -26.92
N PRO A 145 1.10 -32.25 -25.88
CA PRO A 145 2.45 -32.67 -25.49
C PRO A 145 3.30 -33.32 -26.58
N SER A 146 2.67 -33.82 -27.64
CA SER A 146 3.37 -34.37 -28.81
C SER A 146 3.92 -33.31 -29.77
N THR A 147 3.59 -32.03 -29.58
CA THR A 147 4.02 -30.91 -30.43
C THR A 147 5.25 -30.22 -29.86
N PRO A 148 6.14 -29.65 -30.72
CA PRO A 148 7.30 -28.87 -30.26
C PRO A 148 6.94 -27.64 -29.42
N GLU A 149 5.70 -27.15 -29.54
CA GLU A 149 5.20 -25.95 -28.84
C GLU A 149 4.76 -26.24 -27.41
N ALA A 150 4.55 -27.50 -27.02
CA ALA A 150 3.96 -27.87 -25.73
C ALA A 150 4.60 -27.14 -24.53
N HIS A 151 5.92 -26.93 -24.58
CA HIS A 151 6.71 -26.35 -23.51
C HIS A 151 7.18 -24.91 -23.76
N LYS A 152 6.66 -24.25 -24.81
CA LYS A 152 6.98 -22.88 -25.24
C LYS A 152 6.06 -21.82 -24.60
N ARG A 153 5.76 -21.97 -23.31
CA ARG A 153 4.77 -21.16 -22.58
C ARG A 153 5.08 -19.66 -22.49
N CYS A 154 6.33 -19.27 -22.75
CA CYS A 154 6.71 -17.86 -22.84
C CYS A 154 6.68 -17.37 -24.28
N SER A 155 7.38 -18.05 -25.19
CA SER A 155 7.57 -17.61 -26.57
C SER A 155 6.33 -17.79 -27.45
N TYR A 156 5.40 -18.65 -27.03
CA TYR A 156 4.09 -18.85 -27.64
C TYR A 156 2.99 -18.57 -26.60
N PRO A 157 2.56 -17.30 -26.45
CA PRO A 157 1.56 -16.94 -25.46
C PRO A 157 0.23 -17.67 -25.67
N GLY A 158 -0.28 -18.29 -24.61
CA GLY A 158 -1.55 -19.03 -24.65
C GLY A 158 -1.93 -19.58 -23.28
N LEU A 159 -3.20 -19.93 -23.11
CA LEU A 159 -3.69 -20.61 -21.91
C LEU A 159 -3.09 -22.02 -21.79
N PRO A 160 -2.92 -22.55 -20.57
CA PRO A 160 -2.54 -23.93 -20.35
C PRO A 160 -3.48 -24.89 -21.07
N PHE A 161 -2.91 -25.87 -21.76
CA PHE A 161 -3.66 -26.92 -22.44
C PHE A 161 -4.35 -27.84 -21.41
N VAL A 162 -5.58 -28.23 -21.73
CA VAL A 162 -6.42 -29.11 -20.91
C VAL A 162 -6.75 -30.36 -21.71
N GLU A 163 -6.74 -31.52 -21.06
CA GLU A 163 -7.10 -32.79 -21.68
C GLU A 163 -8.62 -32.97 -21.81
N GLY A 164 -9.04 -33.64 -22.89
CA GLY A 164 -10.44 -33.95 -23.15
C GLY A 164 -11.20 -32.82 -23.87
N LEU A 165 -12.44 -33.13 -24.30
CA LEU A 165 -13.28 -32.20 -25.09
C LEU A 165 -14.34 -31.48 -24.24
N LEU A 166 -14.39 -31.75 -22.94
CA LEU A 166 -15.54 -31.40 -22.10
C LEU A 166 -15.23 -30.32 -21.08
N VAL A 167 -13.96 -29.91 -20.94
CA VAL A 167 -13.52 -28.80 -20.08
C VAL A 167 -12.63 -27.89 -20.90
N ASN A 168 -13.04 -26.64 -21.07
CA ASN A 168 -12.26 -25.68 -21.83
C ASN A 168 -11.09 -25.13 -20.99
N PRO A 169 -9.96 -24.74 -21.61
CA PRO A 169 -8.84 -24.11 -20.92
C PRO A 169 -9.21 -22.92 -20.03
N GLU A 170 -10.15 -22.10 -20.49
CA GLU A 170 -10.68 -20.93 -19.76
C GLU A 170 -11.36 -21.28 -18.44
N GLU A 171 -11.85 -22.51 -18.28
CA GLU A 171 -12.50 -22.98 -17.05
C GLU A 171 -11.48 -23.52 -16.03
N VAL A 172 -10.26 -23.80 -16.49
CA VAL A 172 -9.16 -24.30 -15.67
C VAL A 172 -8.22 -23.17 -15.27
N SER A 173 -7.87 -22.28 -16.20
CA SER A 173 -6.91 -21.20 -16.04
C SER A 173 -7.52 -19.84 -16.37
N HIS A 174 -7.25 -18.86 -15.51
CA HIS A 174 -7.60 -17.46 -15.72
C HIS A 174 -6.42 -16.62 -16.24
N GLY A 175 -5.47 -17.26 -16.93
CA GLY A 175 -4.23 -16.62 -17.39
C GLY A 175 -3.13 -16.63 -16.34
N TYR A 176 -2.07 -15.87 -16.60
CA TYR A 176 -0.86 -15.83 -15.78
C TYR A 176 -0.85 -14.57 -14.93
N ARG A 177 -0.60 -14.72 -13.63
CA ARG A 177 -0.50 -13.60 -12.69
C ARG A 177 0.90 -13.53 -12.14
N LEU A 178 1.51 -12.36 -12.24
CA LEU A 178 2.76 -12.04 -11.61
C LEU A 178 2.47 -11.47 -10.21
N HIS A 179 3.20 -11.95 -9.22
CA HIS A 179 3.30 -11.35 -7.90
C HIS A 179 4.75 -10.92 -7.68
N VAL A 180 4.96 -9.64 -7.36
CA VAL A 180 6.26 -9.14 -6.90
C VAL A 180 6.04 -8.40 -5.57
N PRO A 181 6.71 -8.82 -4.47
CA PRO A 181 6.62 -8.13 -3.20
C PRO A 181 6.87 -6.62 -3.36
N GLY A 182 5.95 -5.81 -2.83
CA GLY A 182 5.99 -4.35 -2.93
C GLY A 182 5.52 -3.73 -4.26
N MET A 183 5.34 -4.51 -5.33
CA MET A 183 4.71 -4.05 -6.58
C MET A 183 3.26 -4.52 -6.73
N GLY A 184 2.86 -5.56 -5.99
CA GLY A 184 1.52 -6.12 -6.03
C GLY A 184 1.34 -7.22 -7.09
N ASP A 185 0.09 -7.61 -7.27
CA ASP A 185 -0.31 -8.61 -8.26
C ASP A 185 -0.70 -7.94 -9.59
N GLU A 186 -0.14 -8.42 -10.70
CA GLU A 186 -0.52 -7.98 -12.05
C GLU A 186 -0.78 -9.16 -12.97
N SER A 187 -1.79 -9.05 -13.81
CA SER A 187 -2.01 -10.01 -14.90
C SER A 187 -0.94 -9.81 -15.98
N MET A 188 -0.41 -10.92 -16.48
CA MET A 188 0.44 -10.90 -17.66
C MET A 188 -0.42 -10.90 -18.91
N LEU A 189 -0.25 -9.86 -19.72
CA LEU A 189 -1.01 -9.65 -20.94
C LEU A 189 -0.13 -10.00 -22.13
N VAL A 190 -0.73 -10.57 -23.18
CA VAL A 190 -0.02 -10.80 -24.44
C VAL A 190 0.27 -9.44 -25.06
N ASP A 191 1.53 -9.19 -25.37
CA ASP A 191 1.95 -7.90 -25.88
C ASP A 191 1.32 -7.60 -27.24
N ASN A 192 0.79 -6.39 -27.40
CA ASN A 192 0.29 -5.92 -28.67
C ASN A 192 1.44 -5.25 -29.44
N THR A 193 1.47 -5.40 -30.76
CA THR A 193 2.56 -4.84 -31.58
C THR A 193 2.52 -3.31 -31.69
N ALA A 194 1.58 -2.63 -31.03
CA ALA A 194 1.43 -1.18 -31.05
C ALA A 194 2.19 -0.49 -29.91
N ASN A 195 2.67 -1.26 -28.93
CA ASN A 195 3.42 -0.72 -27.81
C ASN A 195 4.85 -0.34 -28.19
N VAL A 196 5.39 0.67 -27.49
CA VAL A 196 6.83 0.92 -27.50
C VAL A 196 7.51 -0.19 -26.71
N ASP A 197 8.56 -0.79 -27.29
CA ASP A 197 9.27 -1.92 -26.68
C ASP A 197 10.73 -1.60 -26.33
N PRO A 198 11.35 -2.40 -25.45
CA PRO A 198 12.76 -2.30 -25.15
C PRO A 198 13.61 -2.45 -26.41
N THR A 199 14.56 -1.54 -26.63
CA THR A 199 15.47 -1.58 -27.79
C THR A 199 16.73 -2.42 -27.51
N ASN A 200 16.60 -3.42 -26.65
CA ASN A 200 17.71 -4.27 -26.17
C ASN A 200 17.98 -5.50 -27.07
N GLY A 201 17.21 -5.68 -28.15
CA GLY A 201 17.33 -6.78 -29.10
C GLY A 201 16.68 -8.10 -28.65
N ALA A 202 16.05 -8.15 -27.48
CA ALA A 202 15.28 -9.31 -27.02
C ALA A 202 13.79 -9.19 -27.42
N SER A 203 13.15 -10.33 -27.66
CA SER A 203 11.70 -10.40 -27.85
C SER A 203 11.00 -10.44 -26.49
N HIS A 204 9.90 -9.70 -26.37
CA HIS A 204 9.08 -9.62 -25.15
C HIS A 204 7.62 -9.94 -25.48
N PRO A 205 7.21 -11.21 -25.51
CA PRO A 205 5.84 -11.60 -25.91
C PRO A 205 4.75 -11.15 -24.92
N TRP A 206 5.14 -10.65 -23.74
CA TRP A 206 4.24 -10.30 -22.65
C TRP A 206 4.53 -8.92 -22.08
N VAL A 207 3.46 -8.26 -21.65
CA VAL A 207 3.45 -6.93 -21.06
C VAL A 207 2.61 -6.90 -19.78
N LEU A 208 3.00 -6.03 -18.86
CA LEU A 208 2.24 -5.69 -17.66
C LEU A 208 1.59 -4.31 -17.79
N LYS A 209 0.54 -4.06 -16.99
CA LYS A 209 -0.11 -2.74 -16.94
C LYS A 209 0.84 -1.66 -16.42
N SER A 210 1.78 -2.03 -15.56
CA SER A 210 2.91 -1.18 -15.12
C SER A 210 3.99 -0.93 -16.16
N MET A 211 3.81 -1.37 -17.41
CA MET A 211 4.80 -1.31 -18.50
C MET A 211 6.03 -2.21 -18.31
N GLY A 212 5.98 -3.15 -17.37
CA GLY A 212 6.93 -4.25 -17.32
C GLY A 212 6.87 -5.11 -18.59
N ARG A 213 7.99 -5.68 -18.99
CA ARG A 213 8.12 -6.54 -20.18
C ARG A 213 8.66 -7.89 -19.79
N LEU A 214 8.08 -8.99 -20.28
CA LEU A 214 8.62 -10.33 -20.01
C LEU A 214 9.16 -10.97 -21.27
N GLY A 215 10.38 -11.51 -21.15
CA GLY A 215 11.03 -12.33 -22.16
C GLY A 215 11.28 -13.75 -21.67
N CYS A 216 11.82 -14.59 -22.55
CA CYS A 216 11.86 -16.03 -22.31
C CYS A 216 13.23 -16.53 -21.89
N LEU A 217 13.23 -17.47 -20.94
CA LEU A 217 14.40 -18.29 -20.59
C LEU A 217 14.24 -19.66 -21.24
N PRO A 218 15.29 -20.25 -21.84
CA PRO A 218 15.15 -21.48 -22.63
C PRO A 218 14.83 -22.72 -21.78
N THR A 219 15.19 -22.70 -20.50
CA THR A 219 15.04 -23.83 -19.58
C THR A 219 14.69 -23.32 -18.19
N VAL A 220 14.01 -24.15 -17.40
CA VAL A 220 13.80 -23.94 -15.97
C VAL A 220 14.59 -24.95 -15.13
N LYS A 221 14.74 -24.67 -13.86
CA LYS A 221 15.36 -25.50 -12.82
C LYS A 221 14.35 -26.53 -12.28
N ASN A 222 14.74 -27.22 -11.21
CA ASN A 222 13.91 -28.22 -10.52
C ASN A 222 13.42 -29.39 -11.40
N GLY A 223 14.12 -29.67 -12.51
CA GLY A 223 13.82 -30.79 -13.42
C GLY A 223 12.54 -30.62 -14.25
N TYR A 224 11.93 -29.44 -14.27
CA TYR A 224 10.69 -29.20 -14.99
C TYR A 224 10.96 -28.86 -16.47
N PRO A 225 10.15 -29.35 -17.43
CA PRO A 225 10.43 -29.15 -18.85
C PRO A 225 10.01 -27.77 -19.35
N GLY A 226 10.79 -27.18 -20.25
CA GLY A 226 10.41 -26.00 -21.04
C GLY A 226 10.96 -24.66 -20.58
N GLU A 227 10.35 -23.61 -21.11
CA GLU A 227 10.79 -22.22 -20.95
C GLU A 227 10.47 -21.63 -19.57
N GLY A 228 11.32 -20.73 -19.09
CA GLY A 228 11.03 -19.84 -17.97
C GLY A 228 10.71 -18.43 -18.46
N PHE A 229 10.54 -17.51 -17.53
CA PHE A 229 10.30 -16.09 -17.83
C PHE A 229 11.38 -15.24 -17.17
N TYR A 230 11.74 -14.12 -17.77
CA TYR A 230 12.33 -13.02 -17.04
C TYR A 230 11.48 -11.77 -17.20
N LEU A 231 11.29 -11.01 -16.13
CA LEU A 231 10.63 -9.70 -16.15
C LEU A 231 11.69 -8.60 -16.19
N LEU A 232 11.51 -7.62 -17.06
CA LEU A 232 12.23 -6.36 -17.10
C LEU A 232 11.28 -5.23 -16.65
N THR A 233 11.54 -4.64 -15.49
CA THR A 233 10.72 -3.55 -14.94
C THR A 233 11.14 -2.20 -15.53
N THR A 234 10.29 -1.18 -15.39
CA THR A 234 10.54 0.20 -15.84
C THR A 234 11.67 0.92 -15.09
N ASN A 235 12.25 0.30 -14.07
CA ASN A 235 13.45 0.77 -13.38
C ASN A 235 14.72 0.05 -13.86
N GLY A 236 14.61 -0.82 -14.87
CA GLY A 236 15.71 -1.63 -15.39
C GLY A 236 16.13 -2.78 -14.48
N LEU A 237 15.23 -3.28 -13.63
CA LEU A 237 15.46 -4.51 -12.85
C LEU A 237 15.01 -5.73 -13.64
N LYS A 238 15.79 -6.80 -13.55
CA LYS A 238 15.49 -8.10 -14.14
C LYS A 238 15.19 -9.14 -13.07
N TYR A 239 14.03 -9.78 -13.14
CA TYR A 239 13.64 -10.91 -12.28
C TYR A 239 13.65 -12.18 -13.13
N TYR A 240 14.28 -13.26 -12.64
CA TYR A 240 14.41 -14.52 -13.36
C TYR A 240 13.50 -15.57 -12.73
N PHE A 241 12.38 -15.87 -13.38
CA PHE A 241 11.39 -16.87 -12.96
C PHE A 241 11.66 -18.22 -13.65
N ASP A 242 12.41 -19.07 -12.98
CA ASP A 242 12.90 -20.34 -13.51
C ASP A 242 12.84 -21.49 -12.49
N TYR A 243 12.15 -21.35 -11.36
CA TYR A 243 12.01 -22.43 -10.37
C TYR A 243 10.53 -22.79 -10.13
N PRO A 244 9.98 -23.79 -10.85
CA PRO A 244 8.58 -24.15 -10.74
C PRO A 244 8.31 -25.02 -9.50
N VAL A 245 7.16 -24.75 -8.90
CA VAL A 245 6.66 -25.43 -7.72
C VAL A 245 5.16 -25.70 -7.91
N GLU A 246 4.75 -26.96 -7.73
CA GLU A 246 3.36 -27.37 -7.84
C GLU A 246 2.67 -27.39 -6.47
N ARG A 247 1.39 -27.03 -6.47
CA ARG A 247 0.50 -26.97 -5.31
C ARG A 247 -0.90 -27.47 -5.69
N THR A 248 -1.59 -28.11 -4.77
CA THR A 248 -2.96 -28.58 -5.02
C THR A 248 -3.91 -27.41 -5.24
N ALA A 249 -4.80 -27.52 -6.21
CA ALA A 249 -5.93 -26.62 -6.41
C ALA A 249 -7.23 -27.43 -6.39
N LEU A 250 -8.35 -26.76 -6.13
CA LEU A 250 -9.66 -27.41 -6.12
C LEU A 250 -9.97 -28.03 -7.49
N THR A 251 -10.54 -29.23 -7.52
CA THR A 251 -11.00 -29.92 -8.73
C THR A 251 -12.20 -29.17 -9.32
N VAL A 252 -12.27 -29.04 -10.65
CA VAL A 252 -13.49 -28.59 -11.33
C VAL A 252 -14.34 -29.82 -11.62
N ARG A 253 -15.63 -29.78 -11.25
CA ARG A 253 -16.56 -30.87 -11.55
C ARG A 253 -17.70 -30.39 -12.44
N LYS A 254 -17.94 -31.12 -13.52
CA LYS A 254 -19.11 -30.98 -14.38
C LYS A 254 -20.06 -32.14 -14.17
N GLY A 255 -21.30 -31.83 -13.83
CA GLY A 255 -22.38 -32.79 -13.57
C GLY A 255 -22.74 -32.97 -12.09
N PRO A 256 -23.93 -33.51 -11.80
CA PRO A 256 -24.51 -33.54 -10.45
C PRO A 256 -23.65 -34.28 -9.42
N LYS A 257 -23.67 -33.77 -8.18
CA LYS A 257 -23.00 -34.39 -7.03
C LYS A 257 -23.64 -35.75 -6.72
N GLY A 258 -22.86 -36.82 -6.79
CA GLY A 258 -23.31 -38.20 -6.51
C GLY A 258 -23.56 -39.08 -7.73
N ILE A 259 -23.54 -38.52 -8.95
CA ILE A 259 -23.58 -39.25 -10.22
C ILE A 259 -22.17 -39.19 -10.85
N PRO A 260 -21.71 -40.20 -11.63
CA PRO A 260 -20.49 -40.07 -12.41
C PRO A 260 -20.53 -38.79 -13.28
N GLY A 261 -19.65 -37.84 -12.97
CA GLY A 261 -19.48 -36.58 -13.70
C GLY A 261 -18.03 -36.41 -14.13
N TYR A 262 -17.76 -35.42 -14.98
CA TYR A 262 -16.41 -35.14 -15.44
C TYR A 262 -15.68 -34.32 -14.38
N ASN A 263 -14.63 -34.90 -13.81
CA ASN A 263 -13.76 -34.24 -12.83
C ASN A 263 -12.45 -33.83 -13.52
N MET A 264 -12.07 -32.58 -13.36
CA MET A 264 -10.80 -32.03 -13.78
C MET A 264 -10.00 -31.66 -12.54
N ALA A 265 -9.09 -32.54 -12.14
CA ALA A 265 -8.16 -32.24 -11.06
C ALA A 265 -7.24 -31.10 -11.52
N ARG A 266 -7.00 -30.12 -10.65
CA ARG A 266 -6.17 -28.96 -10.96
C ARG A 266 -5.00 -28.82 -9.99
N LYS A 267 -3.95 -28.15 -10.45
CA LYS A 267 -2.85 -27.67 -9.62
C LYS A 267 -2.57 -26.21 -9.90
N ASN A 268 -2.09 -25.49 -8.89
CA ASN A 268 -1.43 -24.22 -9.08
C ASN A 268 0.05 -24.48 -9.32
N ILE A 269 0.62 -23.82 -10.32
CA ILE A 269 2.06 -23.82 -10.56
C ILE A 269 2.57 -22.40 -10.31
N TYR A 270 3.54 -22.31 -9.40
CA TYR A 270 4.27 -21.10 -9.08
C TYR A 270 5.67 -21.18 -9.70
N MET A 271 5.95 -20.33 -10.68
CA MET A 271 7.29 -20.12 -11.21
C MET A 271 8.00 -19.09 -10.33
N LEU A 272 8.77 -19.56 -9.36
CA LEU A 272 9.47 -18.71 -8.40
C LEU A 272 10.70 -18.05 -9.02
N ALA A 273 10.99 -16.82 -8.58
CA ALA A 273 12.20 -16.13 -8.98
C ALA A 273 13.44 -16.73 -8.31
N THR A 274 14.52 -16.97 -9.05
CA THR A 274 15.80 -17.39 -8.46
C THR A 274 16.86 -16.30 -8.44
N ARG A 275 16.68 -15.24 -9.22
CA ARG A 275 17.58 -14.09 -9.25
C ARG A 275 16.81 -12.80 -9.51
N ILE A 276 17.26 -11.73 -8.88
CA ILE A 276 16.98 -10.34 -9.26
C ILE A 276 18.32 -9.70 -9.62
N GLU A 277 18.38 -8.98 -10.73
CA GLU A 277 19.59 -8.28 -11.19
C GLU A 277 19.23 -6.83 -11.56
N ASP A 278 20.06 -5.88 -11.17
CA ASP A 278 19.91 -4.49 -11.60
C ASP A 278 20.70 -4.17 -12.88
N ARG A 279 20.54 -2.96 -13.41
CA ARG A 279 21.21 -2.52 -14.64
C ARG A 279 22.74 -2.37 -14.53
N PHE A 280 23.30 -2.48 -13.32
CA PHE A 280 24.73 -2.40 -12.98
C PHE A 280 25.36 -3.79 -12.76
N GLY A 281 24.55 -4.86 -12.78
CA GLY A 281 25.01 -6.23 -12.56
C GLY A 281 25.08 -6.62 -11.08
N ASN A 282 24.53 -5.81 -10.17
CA ASN A 282 24.29 -6.29 -8.81
C ASN A 282 23.17 -7.31 -8.83
N TYR A 283 23.22 -8.30 -7.94
CA TYR A 283 22.23 -9.35 -7.92
C TYR A 283 21.88 -9.86 -6.52
N VAL A 284 20.67 -10.40 -6.40
CA VAL A 284 20.15 -11.15 -5.26
C VAL A 284 19.65 -12.50 -5.76
N ASP A 285 20.16 -13.58 -5.19
CA ASP A 285 19.80 -14.95 -5.50
C ASP A 285 18.88 -15.54 -4.42
N TYR A 286 17.87 -16.30 -4.86
CA TYR A 286 16.98 -17.08 -4.01
C TYR A 286 17.28 -18.57 -4.17
N GLN A 287 17.42 -19.25 -3.03
CA GLN A 287 17.76 -20.66 -2.95
C GLN A 287 16.57 -21.45 -2.43
N TYR A 288 16.25 -22.55 -3.13
CA TYR A 288 15.10 -23.38 -2.80
C TYR A 288 15.53 -24.85 -2.65
N THR A 289 14.93 -25.53 -1.67
CA THR A 289 15.05 -26.98 -1.48
C THR A 289 13.65 -27.55 -1.31
N ASN A 290 13.28 -28.56 -2.11
CA ASN A 290 11.95 -29.18 -2.10
C ASN A 290 10.80 -28.16 -2.22
N GLY A 291 11.00 -27.09 -2.99
CA GLY A 291 10.00 -26.04 -3.20
C GLY A 291 9.77 -25.12 -2.00
N LYS A 292 10.73 -25.07 -1.06
CA LYS A 292 10.76 -24.14 0.08
C LYS A 292 12.01 -23.26 0.03
N LEU A 293 11.88 -21.97 0.37
CA LEU A 293 12.98 -21.01 0.38
C LEU A 293 13.94 -21.30 1.54
N THR A 294 15.22 -21.58 1.25
CA THR A 294 16.25 -21.87 2.25
C THR A 294 17.27 -20.75 2.40
N GLY A 295 17.40 -19.85 1.43
CA GLY A 295 18.33 -18.73 1.52
C GLY A 295 18.06 -17.61 0.53
N ILE A 296 18.45 -16.40 0.92
CA ILE A 296 18.49 -15.19 0.09
C ILE A 296 19.90 -14.61 0.21
N THR A 297 20.62 -14.45 -0.89
CA THR A 297 22.02 -14.01 -0.89
C THR A 297 22.28 -12.97 -1.95
N ALA A 298 22.93 -11.86 -1.60
CA ALA A 298 23.32 -10.82 -2.54
C ALA A 298 24.82 -10.84 -2.86
N ASN A 299 25.20 -10.28 -4.00
CA ASN A 299 26.59 -10.13 -4.43
C ASN A 299 27.43 -9.20 -3.53
N ASP A 300 26.77 -8.37 -2.70
CA ASP A 300 27.41 -7.50 -1.70
C ASP A 300 27.50 -8.14 -0.30
N GLY A 301 27.32 -9.45 -0.20
CA GLY A 301 27.52 -10.25 1.02
C GLY A 301 26.36 -10.19 2.01
N ARG A 302 25.20 -9.63 1.65
CA ARG A 302 23.98 -9.75 2.46
C ARG A 302 23.43 -11.16 2.37
N GLN A 303 22.99 -11.71 3.50
CA GLN A 303 22.44 -13.06 3.55
C GLN A 303 21.31 -13.21 4.58
N ILE A 304 20.30 -14.00 4.20
CA ILE A 304 19.27 -14.56 5.07
C ILE A 304 19.25 -16.07 4.85
N SER A 305 19.22 -16.86 5.93
CA SER A 305 19.15 -18.32 5.88
C SER A 305 17.94 -18.83 6.65
N LEU A 306 17.20 -19.78 6.07
CA LEU A 306 16.01 -20.39 6.66
C LEU A 306 16.21 -21.88 6.91
N GLN A 307 15.71 -22.36 8.05
CA GLN A 307 15.70 -23.76 8.44
C GLN A 307 14.29 -24.18 8.86
N TYR A 308 13.86 -25.34 8.35
CA TYR A 308 12.53 -25.89 8.59
C TYR A 308 12.60 -27.06 9.56
N GLY A 309 11.92 -26.92 10.71
CA GLY A 309 11.64 -28.00 11.65
C GLY A 309 10.24 -28.57 11.48
N THR A 310 9.83 -29.49 12.37
CA THR A 310 8.50 -30.14 12.30
C THR A 310 7.35 -29.15 12.58
N ASN A 311 7.49 -28.32 13.61
CA ASN A 311 6.49 -27.33 14.04
C ASN A 311 7.10 -25.93 14.21
N SER A 312 8.22 -25.68 13.55
CA SER A 312 8.89 -24.39 13.61
C SER A 312 9.66 -24.09 12.33
N VAL A 313 9.83 -22.80 12.05
CA VAL A 313 10.80 -22.29 11.06
C VAL A 313 11.74 -21.35 11.81
N THR A 314 13.01 -21.36 11.45
CA THR A 314 14.01 -20.43 12.01
C THR A 314 14.68 -19.69 10.88
N ALA A 315 14.71 -18.35 10.96
CA ALA A 315 15.45 -17.51 10.04
C ALA A 315 16.61 -16.82 10.76
N THR A 316 17.75 -16.70 10.10
CA THR A 316 18.95 -16.07 10.66
C THR A 316 19.56 -15.08 9.67
N SER A 317 20.08 -13.97 10.19
CA SER A 317 20.83 -12.99 9.42
C SER A 317 21.81 -12.24 10.34
N HIS A 318 23.10 -12.25 10.00
CA HIS A 318 24.16 -11.45 10.64
C HIS A 318 24.09 -11.38 12.18
N GLY A 319 23.96 -12.54 12.83
CA GLY A 319 23.94 -12.68 14.29
C GLY A 319 22.58 -12.51 14.96
N ARG A 320 21.50 -12.28 14.20
CA ARG A 320 20.12 -12.19 14.67
C ARG A 320 19.32 -13.42 14.23
N THR A 321 18.37 -13.82 15.07
CA THR A 321 17.53 -15.01 14.85
C THR A 321 16.07 -14.70 15.09
N TRP A 322 15.22 -15.10 14.16
CA TRP A 322 13.76 -15.07 14.26
C TRP A 322 13.24 -16.50 14.29
N THR A 323 12.27 -16.77 15.17
CA THR A 323 11.66 -18.10 15.29
C THR A 323 10.16 -18.01 15.06
N TYR A 324 9.66 -18.85 14.17
CA TYR A 324 8.26 -18.96 13.80
C TYR A 324 7.70 -20.27 14.36
N ALA A 325 6.77 -20.20 15.31
CA ALA A 325 6.17 -21.36 15.94
C ALA A 325 4.84 -21.70 15.27
N LEU A 326 4.67 -22.98 14.92
CA LEU A 326 3.49 -23.49 14.23
C LEU A 326 2.68 -24.42 15.15
N GLN A 327 1.36 -24.33 15.04
CA GLN A 327 0.43 -25.27 15.66
C GLN A 327 -0.56 -25.76 14.61
N ASN A 328 -0.61 -27.08 14.38
CA ASN A 328 -1.45 -27.70 13.33
C ASN A 328 -1.24 -27.08 11.93
N GLY A 329 0.00 -26.69 11.61
CA GLY A 329 0.31 -26.01 10.34
C GLY A 329 -0.04 -24.53 10.31
N HIS A 330 -0.58 -23.93 11.37
CA HIS A 330 -0.83 -22.48 11.45
C HIS A 330 0.26 -21.75 12.22
N LEU A 331 0.70 -20.60 11.74
CA LEU A 331 1.61 -19.72 12.47
C LEU A 331 0.88 -19.08 13.65
N THR A 332 1.35 -19.33 14.87
CA THR A 332 0.75 -18.78 16.09
C THR A 332 1.65 -17.77 16.78
N THR A 333 2.96 -17.85 16.61
CA THR A 333 3.91 -16.92 17.27
C THR A 333 5.15 -16.67 16.41
N VAL A 334 5.57 -15.41 16.33
CA VAL A 334 6.89 -15.03 15.81
C VAL A 334 7.67 -14.38 16.95
N THR A 335 8.86 -14.91 17.23
CA THR A 335 9.77 -14.39 18.25
C THR A 335 10.89 -13.62 17.57
N ASN A 336 11.00 -12.33 17.90
CA ASN A 336 12.03 -11.42 17.42
C ASN A 336 13.38 -11.68 18.11
N PRO A 337 14.50 -11.13 17.58
CA PRO A 337 15.82 -11.27 18.19
C PRO A 337 15.94 -10.78 19.65
N ASP A 338 15.12 -9.82 20.08
CA ASP A 338 15.07 -9.33 21.47
C ASP A 338 14.11 -10.13 22.38
N GLY A 339 13.48 -11.19 21.86
CA GLY A 339 12.52 -12.03 22.57
C GLY A 339 11.09 -11.48 22.60
N SER A 340 10.85 -10.28 22.07
CA SER A 340 9.48 -9.77 21.88
C SER A 340 8.72 -10.61 20.85
N THR A 341 7.40 -10.71 20.99
CA THR A 341 6.61 -11.67 20.18
C THR A 341 5.43 -11.03 19.47
N TRP A 342 5.22 -11.47 18.23
CA TRP A 342 3.93 -11.41 17.56
C TRP A 342 3.12 -12.65 17.89
N GLN A 343 1.81 -12.50 18.09
CA GLN A 343 0.90 -13.64 18.28
C GLN A 343 -0.30 -13.54 17.35
N TYR A 344 -0.73 -14.68 16.81
CA TYR A 344 -1.84 -14.79 15.88
C TYR A 344 -2.84 -15.81 16.38
N SER A 345 -4.13 -15.48 16.31
CA SER A 345 -5.17 -16.49 16.52
C SER A 345 -5.12 -17.54 15.41
N PRO A 346 -5.45 -18.82 15.70
CA PRO A 346 -5.63 -19.82 14.68
C PRO A 346 -6.60 -19.32 13.60
N TYR A 347 -6.23 -19.50 12.34
CA TYR A 347 -7.09 -19.22 11.20
C TYR A 347 -8.01 -20.43 10.97
N GLY A 348 -9.33 -20.27 11.11
CA GLY A 348 -10.27 -21.34 10.83
C GLY A 348 -11.71 -21.04 11.24
N PHE A 349 -12.66 -21.42 10.38
CA PHE A 349 -14.09 -21.25 10.63
C PHE A 349 -14.55 -22.22 11.73
N GLY A 350 -14.99 -21.69 12.87
CA GLY A 350 -15.51 -22.51 13.96
C GLY A 350 -16.71 -23.37 13.54
N GLY A 351 -16.63 -24.68 13.79
CA GLY A 351 -17.73 -25.58 14.14
C GLY A 351 -18.78 -25.96 13.07
N VAL A 352 -19.25 -25.03 12.23
CA VAL A 352 -20.37 -25.27 11.27
C VAL A 352 -19.91 -25.19 9.81
N TYR A 353 -18.76 -24.58 9.54
CA TYR A 353 -18.17 -24.43 8.20
C TYR A 353 -16.94 -25.32 7.98
N ASN A 354 -16.67 -26.23 8.92
CA ASN A 354 -15.71 -27.34 8.77
C ASN A 354 -16.34 -28.54 8.02
N GLU A 355 -17.27 -28.32 7.07
CA GLU A 355 -17.47 -29.36 6.07
C GLU A 355 -16.14 -29.50 5.33
N PRO A 356 -15.60 -30.73 5.16
CA PRO A 356 -14.48 -30.93 4.26
C PRO A 356 -14.86 -30.25 2.95
N GLN A 357 -14.07 -29.24 2.57
CA GLN A 357 -14.31 -28.50 1.33
C GLN A 357 -14.52 -29.57 0.27
N SER A 358 -15.72 -29.63 -0.31
CA SER A 358 -15.93 -30.61 -1.36
C SER A 358 -14.87 -30.29 -2.39
N ASP A 359 -13.98 -31.25 -2.67
CA ASP A 359 -12.84 -31.08 -3.58
C ASP A 359 -13.26 -30.54 -4.95
N SER A 360 -14.55 -30.48 -5.24
CA SER A 360 -15.18 -29.90 -6.42
C SER A 360 -15.66 -28.46 -6.23
N MET A 361 -15.26 -27.57 -7.14
CA MET A 361 -16.12 -26.47 -7.58
C MET A 361 -17.28 -27.09 -8.37
N GLY A 362 -18.45 -27.21 -7.74
CA GLY A 362 -19.64 -27.76 -8.38
C GLY A 362 -20.32 -26.71 -9.25
N LEU A 363 -20.43 -26.96 -10.55
CA LEU A 363 -21.32 -26.21 -11.45
C LEU A 363 -22.75 -26.74 -11.29
N SER A 364 -23.73 -25.85 -11.10
CA SER A 364 -25.12 -26.19 -10.73
C SER A 364 -25.91 -26.89 -11.85
N TYR A 365 -26.98 -27.55 -11.44
CA TYR A 365 -27.91 -28.37 -12.25
C TYR A 365 -28.56 -27.64 -13.44
N PHE A 366 -29.11 -28.41 -14.39
CA PHE A 366 -29.95 -27.96 -15.49
C PHE A 366 -31.36 -27.59 -14.97
N ASP A 367 -31.48 -26.47 -14.26
CA ASP A 367 -32.79 -25.88 -13.91
C ASP A 367 -33.14 -24.80 -14.93
N ALA A 368 -34.22 -25.04 -15.69
CA ALA A 368 -34.73 -24.09 -16.69
C ALA A 368 -35.12 -22.73 -16.06
N GLY A 369 -35.37 -22.68 -14.74
CA GLY A 369 -35.64 -21.45 -13.99
C GLY A 369 -34.44 -20.77 -13.34
N GLN A 370 -33.24 -21.38 -13.39
CA GLN A 370 -31.99 -20.83 -12.85
C GLN A 370 -30.87 -20.86 -13.90
N MET A 371 -31.21 -20.90 -15.19
CA MET A 371 -30.26 -20.94 -16.29
C MET A 371 -29.26 -19.78 -16.16
N CYS A 372 -27.97 -20.09 -16.02
CA CYS A 372 -26.89 -19.11 -15.87
C CYS A 372 -27.00 -18.17 -14.64
N LEU A 373 -27.85 -18.50 -13.67
CA LEU A 373 -27.94 -17.88 -12.35
C LEU A 373 -27.16 -18.73 -11.33
N THR A 374 -25.93 -18.33 -11.00
CA THR A 374 -25.10 -18.99 -9.98
C THR A 374 -25.43 -18.51 -8.56
N GLU A 375 -26.70 -18.15 -8.29
CA GLU A 375 -27.17 -17.62 -7.00
C GLU A 375 -27.27 -18.68 -5.88
N SER A 376 -27.22 -19.97 -6.21
CA SER A 376 -27.54 -21.05 -5.27
C SER A 376 -26.54 -21.30 -4.12
N ASN A 377 -25.42 -20.55 -4.02
CA ASN A 377 -24.33 -20.86 -3.08
C ASN A 377 -24.07 -19.80 -1.98
N ILE A 378 -24.84 -18.70 -1.89
CA ILE A 378 -24.61 -17.65 -0.85
C ILE A 378 -24.62 -18.22 0.58
N GLY A 379 -25.43 -19.25 0.85
CA GLY A 379 -25.51 -19.85 2.19
C GLY A 379 -24.22 -20.51 2.69
N ARG A 380 -23.28 -20.89 1.80
CA ARG A 380 -21.98 -21.48 2.15
C ARG A 380 -20.90 -20.44 2.46
N PHE A 381 -21.13 -19.20 2.03
CA PHE A 381 -20.20 -18.08 2.16
C PHE A 381 -20.56 -17.13 3.31
N ALA A 382 -21.79 -17.26 3.84
CA ALA A 382 -22.30 -16.44 4.93
C ALA A 382 -21.61 -16.76 6.26
N GLY A 383 -21.40 -15.73 7.09
CA GLY A 383 -20.84 -15.87 8.43
C GLY A 383 -19.90 -14.73 8.80
N VAL A 384 -19.79 -14.48 10.11
CA VAL A 384 -18.81 -13.54 10.67
C VAL A 384 -17.73 -14.34 11.42
N PHE A 385 -16.46 -14.01 11.21
CA PHE A 385 -15.36 -14.63 11.95
C PHE A 385 -14.27 -13.62 12.34
N PRO A 386 -13.63 -13.81 13.51
CA PRO A 386 -12.54 -12.97 13.95
C PRO A 386 -11.16 -13.47 13.48
N PHE A 387 -10.23 -12.54 13.31
CA PHE A 387 -8.79 -12.80 13.30
C PHE A 387 -8.11 -11.82 14.28
N VAL A 388 -7.27 -12.33 15.17
CA VAL A 388 -6.63 -11.54 16.23
C VAL A 388 -5.13 -11.52 16.03
N VAL A 389 -4.57 -10.31 16.03
CA VAL A 389 -3.12 -10.06 15.97
C VAL A 389 -2.69 -9.34 17.24
N LYS A 390 -1.72 -9.91 17.96
CA LYS A 390 -1.02 -9.24 19.05
C LYS A 390 0.36 -8.79 18.60
N HIS A 391 0.62 -7.50 18.71
CA HIS A 391 1.89 -6.86 18.38
C HIS A 391 2.89 -6.95 19.55
N PRO A 392 4.22 -7.00 19.29
CA PRO A 392 5.28 -6.95 20.30
C PRO A 392 5.17 -5.82 21.35
N SER A 393 4.50 -4.72 21.00
CA SER A 393 4.24 -3.58 21.89
C SER A 393 3.23 -3.89 23.00
N GLY A 394 2.49 -4.99 22.90
CA GLY A 394 1.36 -5.32 23.76
C GLY A 394 -0.01 -4.94 23.16
N ALA A 395 -0.05 -4.21 22.03
CA ALA A 395 -1.31 -3.91 21.35
C ALA A 395 -1.93 -5.18 20.74
N THR A 396 -3.24 -5.27 20.79
CA THR A 396 -4.03 -6.36 20.22
C THR A 396 -5.08 -5.77 19.29
N ALA A 397 -5.09 -6.20 18.04
CA ALA A 397 -6.11 -5.88 17.05
C ALA A 397 -6.98 -7.11 16.77
N THR A 398 -8.29 -6.93 16.85
CA THR A 398 -9.30 -7.91 16.45
C THR A 398 -9.97 -7.43 15.18
N PHE A 399 -9.79 -8.19 14.10
CA PHE A 399 -10.40 -7.98 12.79
C PHE A 399 -11.64 -8.86 12.70
N GLN A 400 -12.80 -8.29 12.39
CA GLN A 400 -14.02 -9.04 12.11
C GLN A 400 -14.28 -9.06 10.61
N PHE A 401 -14.45 -10.25 10.03
CA PHE A 401 -14.73 -10.44 8.62
C PHE A 401 -16.12 -11.02 8.41
N GLU A 402 -16.79 -10.61 7.33
CA GLU A 402 -18.10 -11.10 6.91
C GLU A 402 -18.02 -11.53 5.43
N GLY A 403 -18.58 -12.68 5.07
CA GLY A 403 -18.73 -13.04 3.66
C GLY A 403 -19.74 -12.14 2.94
N ARG A 404 -19.29 -11.39 1.92
CA ARG A 404 -20.12 -10.56 1.04
C ARG A 404 -19.93 -10.86 -0.44
N ARG A 405 -21.04 -10.86 -1.18
CA ARG A 405 -21.06 -10.85 -2.64
C ARG A 405 -21.07 -9.41 -3.14
N PHE A 406 -20.25 -9.13 -4.14
CA PHE A 406 -20.21 -7.85 -4.83
C PHE A 406 -20.61 -8.06 -6.28
N HIS A 407 -21.65 -7.36 -6.72
CA HIS A 407 -22.13 -7.41 -8.09
C HIS A 407 -21.43 -6.39 -8.99
N ARG A 408 -21.40 -6.71 -10.28
CA ARG A 408 -20.84 -5.92 -11.38
C ARG A 408 -21.98 -5.50 -12.30
N SER A 409 -21.95 -4.27 -12.78
CA SER A 409 -22.96 -3.72 -13.70
C SER A 409 -22.48 -3.80 -15.16
N ARG A 410 -23.42 -3.85 -16.10
CA ARG A 410 -23.19 -3.96 -17.56
C ARG A 410 -22.32 -5.14 -18.02
N VAL A 411 -22.24 -6.21 -17.22
CA VAL A 411 -21.62 -7.45 -17.67
C VAL A 411 -22.51 -8.08 -18.74
N PRO A 412 -22.02 -8.35 -19.97
CA PRO A 412 -22.81 -8.99 -21.00
C PRO A 412 -23.34 -10.35 -20.52
N TYR A 413 -24.65 -10.56 -20.59
CA TYR A 413 -25.24 -11.85 -20.24
C TYR A 413 -25.04 -12.85 -21.38
N ILE A 414 -23.89 -13.52 -21.36
CA ILE A 414 -23.56 -14.59 -22.30
C ILE A 414 -23.69 -15.91 -21.54
N CYS A 415 -24.72 -16.69 -21.89
CA CYS A 415 -24.96 -18.00 -21.31
C CYS A 415 -24.48 -19.06 -22.30
N PHE A 416 -23.41 -19.79 -21.95
CA PHE A 416 -22.95 -20.95 -22.70
C PHE A 416 -23.70 -22.18 -22.20
N ILE A 417 -24.31 -22.93 -23.12
CA ILE A 417 -24.91 -24.24 -22.84
C ILE A 417 -24.04 -25.29 -23.51
N ASP A 418 -23.33 -26.05 -22.70
CA ASP A 418 -22.49 -27.14 -23.17
C ASP A 418 -23.29 -28.44 -23.06
N PHE A 419 -23.64 -29.03 -24.21
CA PHE A 419 -24.43 -30.26 -24.30
C PHE A 419 -23.54 -31.49 -24.22
N PHE A 420 -23.95 -32.45 -23.38
CA PHE A 420 -23.38 -33.78 -23.34
C PHE A 420 -24.51 -34.81 -23.37
N ASP A 421 -24.45 -35.76 -24.30
CA ASP A 421 -25.35 -36.90 -24.30
C ASP A 421 -24.83 -37.92 -23.29
N HIS A 422 -25.47 -38.04 -22.12
CA HIS A 422 -25.18 -39.10 -21.16
C HIS A 422 -26.46 -39.80 -20.72
N GLU A 423 -26.55 -41.08 -21.03
CA GLU A 423 -27.60 -41.96 -20.53
C GLU A 423 -27.22 -42.42 -19.11
N VAL A 424 -28.06 -42.11 -18.11
CA VAL A 424 -27.88 -42.57 -16.73
C VAL A 424 -28.83 -43.73 -16.45
N LYS A 425 -28.26 -44.88 -16.06
CA LYS A 425 -29.02 -46.09 -15.70
C LYS A 425 -29.69 -45.92 -14.35
N VAL A 426 -31.02 -45.95 -14.29
CA VAL A 426 -31.78 -45.88 -13.04
C VAL A 426 -31.79 -47.26 -12.38
N ALA A 427 -30.87 -47.51 -11.45
CA ALA A 427 -30.85 -48.76 -10.69
C ALA A 427 -31.69 -48.64 -9.40
N GLY A 428 -32.93 -49.14 -9.45
CA GLY A 428 -33.63 -49.76 -8.30
C GLY A 428 -33.78 -48.99 -6.98
N GLY A 429 -33.65 -47.66 -6.96
CA GLY A 429 -33.88 -46.83 -5.77
C GLY A 429 -34.18 -45.41 -6.19
N ALA A 430 -35.26 -44.84 -5.67
CA ALA A 430 -35.80 -43.55 -6.06
C ALA A 430 -34.73 -42.45 -6.08
N ILE A 431 -34.35 -42.00 -7.29
CA ILE A 431 -33.77 -40.67 -7.47
C ILE A 431 -34.95 -39.73 -7.63
N ASN A 432 -35.28 -39.00 -6.57
CA ASN A 432 -36.35 -38.01 -6.58
C ASN A 432 -35.87 -36.79 -7.37
N PHE A 433 -36.01 -36.81 -8.70
CA PHE A 433 -36.02 -35.58 -9.47
C PHE A 433 -37.36 -34.92 -9.18
N SER A 434 -37.41 -33.98 -8.24
CA SER A 434 -38.51 -33.03 -8.17
C SER A 434 -38.39 -32.09 -9.37
N ALA A 435 -38.61 -32.62 -10.57
CA ALA A 435 -38.84 -31.83 -11.74
C ALA A 435 -40.22 -31.22 -11.57
N PHE A 436 -40.27 -29.90 -11.37
CA PHE A 436 -41.46 -29.11 -11.61
C PHE A 436 -41.78 -29.16 -13.12
N TYR A 437 -42.27 -30.30 -13.61
CA TYR A 437 -43.01 -30.38 -14.87
C TYR A 437 -44.49 -30.22 -14.53
N ASN A 438 -44.88 -29.00 -14.17
CA ASN A 438 -46.28 -28.57 -14.28
C ASN A 438 -46.34 -27.49 -15.35
N TRP A 439 -46.11 -27.87 -16.60
CA TRP A 439 -46.79 -27.21 -17.71
C TRP A 439 -48.07 -27.99 -17.96
N ILE A 440 -49.16 -27.44 -17.44
CA ILE A 440 -50.52 -27.82 -17.78
C ILE A 440 -50.65 -27.68 -19.30
N GLU A 441 -50.83 -28.80 -20.02
CA GLU A 441 -51.47 -28.74 -21.33
C GLU A 441 -52.87 -28.16 -21.10
N PHE A 442 -53.10 -26.93 -21.57
CA PHE A 442 -54.45 -26.43 -21.77
C PHE A 442 -55.10 -27.29 -22.86
N SER A 443 -55.72 -28.38 -22.46
CA SER A 443 -56.79 -29.02 -23.21
C SER A 443 -58.01 -28.12 -23.07
N ASP A 444 -58.32 -27.35 -24.12
CA ASP A 444 -59.62 -26.69 -24.31
C ASP A 444 -60.74 -27.76 -24.27
N ASP A 445 -61.28 -28.03 -23.08
CA ASP A 445 -62.63 -28.59 -22.94
C ASP A 445 -63.51 -27.57 -22.20
N PRO A 446 -64.49 -26.94 -22.88
CA PRO A 446 -65.37 -25.96 -22.27
C PRO A 446 -66.37 -26.52 -21.25
N ASN A 447 -66.41 -27.83 -20.94
CA ASN A 447 -67.51 -28.42 -20.15
C ASN A 447 -67.15 -29.55 -19.14
N GLY A 448 -66.07 -29.46 -18.36
CA GLY A 448 -65.78 -30.43 -17.28
C GLY A 448 -65.33 -29.78 -15.96
N PRO A 449 -65.80 -30.21 -14.77
CA PRO A 449 -65.43 -29.61 -13.50
C PRO A 449 -64.04 -30.05 -13.03
N ASP A 450 -63.26 -29.08 -12.52
CA ASP A 450 -61.96 -29.27 -11.88
C ASP A 450 -61.98 -30.27 -10.71
N GLU A 451 -61.20 -31.34 -10.79
CA GLU A 451 -60.73 -32.10 -9.63
C GLU A 451 -59.25 -32.51 -9.81
N LEU A 452 -58.37 -31.81 -9.10
CA LEU A 452 -56.96 -32.19 -8.92
C LEU A 452 -56.90 -33.38 -7.95
N THR A 453 -56.65 -34.57 -8.47
CA THR A 453 -56.29 -35.75 -7.65
C THR A 453 -54.78 -35.92 -7.63
N PHE A 454 -54.18 -35.84 -6.43
CA PHE A 454 -52.80 -36.27 -6.19
C PHE A 454 -52.73 -37.79 -6.39
N ILE A 455 -52.01 -38.25 -7.42
CA ILE A 455 -51.66 -39.66 -7.58
C ILE A 455 -50.29 -39.87 -6.94
N ASP A 456 -50.30 -40.42 -5.73
CA ASP A 456 -49.13 -40.98 -5.07
C ASP A 456 -49.08 -42.48 -5.43
N THR A 457 -48.44 -42.84 -6.54
CA THR A 457 -48.23 -44.26 -6.93
C THR A 457 -46.77 -44.65 -6.80
N TYR A 458 -46.48 -45.32 -5.68
CA TYR A 458 -45.41 -46.29 -5.54
C TYR A 458 -45.68 -47.46 -6.51
N ASP A 459 -45.05 -47.44 -7.69
CA ASP A 459 -45.00 -48.64 -8.55
C ASP A 459 -43.72 -49.43 -8.25
N SER A 460 -43.90 -50.66 -7.81
CA SER A 460 -42.86 -51.56 -7.31
C SER A 460 -42.41 -52.58 -8.36
N GLN A 461 -42.61 -52.34 -9.66
CA GLN A 461 -42.11 -53.22 -10.72
C GLN A 461 -41.68 -52.48 -12.00
N MET A 462 -40.54 -51.76 -11.98
CA MET A 462 -39.85 -51.38 -13.22
C MET A 462 -38.77 -52.42 -13.56
N LEU A 463 -39.12 -53.38 -14.44
CA LEU A 463 -38.22 -54.39 -15.02
C LEU A 463 -37.74 -54.01 -16.44
N THR A 464 -37.62 -52.71 -16.73
CA THR A 464 -37.09 -52.19 -17.99
C THR A 464 -35.96 -51.22 -17.70
N GLU A 465 -34.85 -51.34 -18.43
CA GLU A 465 -33.70 -50.44 -18.33
C GLU A 465 -34.10 -49.04 -18.79
N ASN A 466 -34.61 -48.22 -17.88
CA ASN A 466 -34.90 -46.82 -18.16
C ASN A 466 -33.61 -46.02 -18.00
N TYR A 467 -33.17 -45.44 -19.11
CA TYR A 467 -32.11 -44.44 -19.14
C TYR A 467 -32.76 -43.05 -19.15
N VAL A 468 -32.28 -42.15 -18.29
CA VAL A 468 -32.64 -40.72 -18.37
C VAL A 468 -31.50 -39.99 -19.04
N THR A 469 -31.79 -39.26 -20.11
CA THR A 469 -30.85 -38.34 -20.75
C THR A 469 -30.76 -37.08 -19.88
N VAL A 470 -29.60 -36.85 -19.28
CA VAL A 470 -29.30 -35.59 -18.59
C VAL A 470 -28.56 -34.70 -19.58
N SER A 471 -29.24 -33.70 -20.13
CA SER A 471 -28.69 -32.84 -21.19
C SER A 471 -27.99 -31.63 -20.60
N GLY A 472 -26.65 -31.61 -20.66
CA GLY A 472 -25.82 -30.40 -20.60
C GLY A 472 -25.70 -29.64 -19.27
N TYR A 473 -24.86 -28.59 -19.26
CA TYR A 473 -24.79 -27.60 -18.18
C TYR A 473 -24.67 -26.19 -18.77
N ALA A 474 -25.19 -25.19 -18.03
CA ALA A 474 -25.15 -23.80 -18.42
C ALA A 474 -24.12 -23.04 -17.57
N ARG A 475 -23.31 -22.18 -18.19
CA ARG A 475 -22.36 -21.29 -17.50
C ARG A 475 -22.45 -19.87 -18.03
N ILE A 476 -22.28 -18.90 -17.14
CA ILE A 476 -22.10 -17.51 -17.55
C ILE A 476 -20.68 -17.33 -18.12
N GLY A 477 -20.55 -16.63 -19.24
CA GLY A 477 -19.27 -16.36 -19.89
C GLY A 477 -18.38 -15.47 -19.04
N THR A 478 -18.94 -14.37 -18.55
CA THR A 478 -18.27 -13.44 -17.63
C THR A 478 -19.10 -13.36 -16.35
N GLN A 479 -18.49 -13.63 -15.20
CA GLN A 479 -19.19 -13.51 -13.93
C GLN A 479 -19.58 -12.05 -13.68
N ASN A 480 -20.85 -11.84 -13.32
CA ASN A 480 -21.41 -10.53 -12.96
C ASN A 480 -21.37 -10.28 -11.45
N TYR A 481 -20.62 -11.08 -10.69
CA TYR A 481 -20.34 -10.87 -9.28
C TYR A 481 -19.01 -11.52 -8.89
N PHE A 482 -18.51 -11.18 -7.72
CA PHE A 482 -17.42 -11.88 -7.04
C PHE A 482 -17.65 -11.88 -5.53
N ASP A 483 -17.13 -12.89 -4.84
CA ASP A 483 -17.33 -13.11 -3.41
C ASP A 483 -16.05 -12.73 -2.62
N VAL A 484 -16.18 -11.97 -1.52
CA VAL A 484 -15.06 -11.50 -0.69
C VAL A 484 -15.41 -11.57 0.80
N HIS A 485 -14.47 -12.06 1.62
CA HIS A 485 -14.54 -11.85 3.07
C HIS A 485 -14.17 -10.41 3.38
N SER A 486 -15.20 -9.59 3.49
CA SER A 486 -15.08 -8.16 3.68
C SER A 486 -14.82 -7.85 5.14
N LEU A 487 -13.84 -6.99 5.40
CA LEU A 487 -13.61 -6.46 6.73
C LEU A 487 -14.83 -5.66 7.20
N GLN A 488 -15.36 -6.00 8.38
CA GLN A 488 -16.50 -5.35 9.03
C GLN A 488 -16.03 -4.37 10.12
N SER A 489 -15.02 -4.74 10.90
CA SER A 489 -14.44 -3.86 11.92
C SER A 489 -13.02 -4.23 12.31
N ILE A 490 -12.29 -3.23 12.81
CA ILE A 490 -11.00 -3.39 13.49
C ILE A 490 -11.17 -2.80 14.89
N SER A 491 -10.93 -3.60 15.92
CA SER A 491 -10.88 -3.11 17.31
C SER A 491 -9.47 -3.25 17.87
N VAL A 492 -8.86 -2.13 18.26
CA VAL A 492 -7.49 -2.08 18.80
C VAL A 492 -7.53 -1.77 20.29
N SER A 493 -6.76 -2.51 21.09
CA SER A 493 -6.66 -2.33 22.55
C SER A 493 -5.27 -2.73 23.07
N GLY A 494 -4.91 -2.34 24.29
CA GLY A 494 -3.63 -2.71 24.90
C GLY A 494 -3.29 -1.85 26.13
N PRO A 495 -2.12 -2.09 26.77
CA PRO A 495 -1.66 -1.26 27.88
C PRO A 495 -1.62 0.23 27.52
N GLY A 496 -2.25 1.08 28.34
CA GLY A 496 -2.21 2.54 28.16
C GLY A 496 -3.13 3.11 27.08
N ILE A 497 -3.91 2.29 26.37
CA ILE A 497 -4.89 2.76 25.37
C ILE A 497 -6.30 2.22 25.67
N ALA A 498 -7.31 3.05 25.42
CA ALA A 498 -8.70 2.59 25.41
C ALA A 498 -8.99 1.79 24.13
N THR A 499 -9.98 0.90 24.17
CA THR A 499 -10.41 0.18 22.97
C THR A 499 -10.96 1.16 21.94
N ALA A 500 -10.32 1.20 20.76
CA ALA A 500 -10.73 2.02 19.63
C ALA A 500 -11.22 1.12 18.50
N THR A 501 -12.42 1.38 17.98
CA THR A 501 -13.05 0.56 16.94
C THR A 501 -13.30 1.39 15.68
N THR A 502 -12.79 0.91 14.55
CA THR A 502 -13.14 1.40 13.21
C THR A 502 -14.09 0.41 12.58
N THR A 503 -15.21 0.87 12.02
CA THR A 503 -16.20 0.02 11.34
C THR A 503 -16.29 0.33 9.85
N TYR A 504 -16.60 -0.70 9.07
CA TYR A 504 -16.69 -0.65 7.62
C TYR A 504 -18.07 -1.14 7.20
N ALA A 505 -18.75 -0.36 6.37
CA ALA A 505 -20.02 -0.72 5.77
C ALA A 505 -19.92 -0.53 4.25
N TYR A 506 -20.34 -1.54 3.50
CA TYR A 506 -20.40 -1.49 2.04
C TYR A 506 -21.88 -1.44 1.65
N ASP A 507 -22.25 -0.46 0.84
CA ASP A 507 -23.60 -0.32 0.32
C ASP A 507 -24.03 -1.59 -0.43
N ALA A 508 -25.33 -1.91 -0.34
CA ALA A 508 -25.92 -2.96 -1.14
C ALA A 508 -25.85 -2.59 -2.62
N ASP A 509 -25.64 -3.58 -3.47
CA ASP A 509 -25.45 -3.34 -4.90
C ASP A 509 -26.69 -2.72 -5.54
N THR A 510 -26.48 -1.68 -6.34
CA THR A 510 -27.54 -0.98 -7.10
C THR A 510 -27.57 -1.50 -8.54
N TYR A 511 -28.60 -2.32 -8.81
CA TYR A 511 -29.12 -2.92 -10.06
C TYR A 511 -28.99 -2.09 -11.38
N PRO A 512 -29.05 -2.67 -12.61
CA PRO A 512 -30.06 -3.65 -13.07
C PRO A 512 -29.51 -4.92 -13.73
N TYR A 513 -30.08 -6.05 -13.31
CA TYR A 513 -30.00 -7.32 -14.00
C TYR A 513 -30.72 -7.21 -15.35
N CYS A 514 -30.12 -7.70 -16.44
CA CYS A 514 -30.83 -7.83 -17.71
C CYS A 514 -31.52 -9.22 -17.77
N GLY A 515 -32.77 -9.25 -18.20
CA GLY A 515 -33.51 -10.49 -18.46
C GLY A 515 -34.04 -11.21 -17.22
N ILE A 516 -35.03 -10.63 -16.52
CA ILE A 516 -35.95 -11.48 -15.75
C ILE A 516 -36.65 -12.35 -16.80
N TYR A 517 -36.48 -13.66 -16.69
CA TYR A 517 -37.28 -14.60 -17.46
C TYR A 517 -38.70 -14.53 -16.91
N ASP A 518 -39.66 -14.01 -17.69
CA ASP A 518 -41.06 -14.13 -17.29
C ASP A 518 -41.48 -15.59 -17.48
N HIS A 519 -41.56 -16.31 -16.36
CA HIS A 519 -41.93 -17.71 -16.31
C HIS A 519 -43.33 -18.02 -16.89
N GLN A 520 -44.19 -17.02 -17.04
CA GLN A 520 -45.54 -17.19 -17.60
C GLN A 520 -45.59 -17.02 -19.12
N THR A 521 -44.68 -16.23 -19.70
CA THR A 521 -44.74 -15.86 -21.14
C THR A 521 -43.57 -16.37 -21.97
N GLY A 522 -42.48 -16.85 -21.34
CA GLY A 522 -41.29 -17.34 -22.05
C GLY A 522 -40.53 -16.24 -22.81
N LEU A 523 -40.85 -14.96 -22.54
CA LEU A 523 -40.21 -13.79 -23.11
C LEU A 523 -39.30 -13.12 -22.08
N LEU A 524 -38.25 -12.45 -22.55
CA LEU A 524 -37.42 -11.59 -21.72
C LEU A 524 -38.29 -10.43 -21.19
N ALA A 525 -38.48 -10.36 -19.88
CA ALA A 525 -39.09 -9.22 -19.22
C ALA A 525 -38.00 -8.33 -18.60
N GLY A 526 -38.01 -7.04 -18.97
CA GLY A 526 -37.02 -6.04 -18.53
C GLY A 526 -36.27 -5.39 -19.70
N LEU A 527 -35.37 -4.45 -19.38
CA LEU A 527 -34.43 -3.87 -20.35
C LEU A 527 -33.66 -5.01 -21.05
N ALA A 528 -33.61 -4.98 -22.38
CA ALA A 528 -32.87 -5.97 -23.15
C ALA A 528 -31.37 -5.93 -22.76
N CYS A 529 -30.69 -7.07 -22.72
CA CYS A 529 -29.25 -7.16 -22.37
C CYS A 529 -28.30 -6.38 -23.32
N ASN A 530 -28.84 -5.80 -24.39
CA ASN A 530 -28.13 -4.94 -25.34
C ASN A 530 -28.54 -3.45 -25.25
N GLN A 531 -29.47 -3.09 -24.35
CA GLN A 531 -29.78 -1.70 -24.05
C GLN A 531 -28.98 -1.28 -22.84
N ASP A 532 -28.12 -0.29 -23.05
CA ASP A 532 -27.49 0.40 -21.94
C ASP A 532 -28.57 1.23 -21.22
N PRO A 533 -28.96 0.89 -19.96
CA PRO A 533 -29.92 1.68 -19.17
C PRO A 533 -29.47 3.12 -18.94
N CYS A 534 -28.23 3.43 -19.31
CA CYS A 534 -27.59 4.71 -19.16
C CYS A 534 -26.81 5.12 -20.41
N ALA A 535 -27.31 4.74 -21.59
CA ALA A 535 -26.83 5.26 -22.87
C ALA A 535 -26.91 6.80 -22.95
N ASP A 536 -27.71 7.41 -22.07
CA ASP A 536 -27.88 8.85 -21.89
C ASP A 536 -26.92 9.48 -20.86
N GLY A 537 -26.00 8.70 -20.26
CA GLY A 537 -25.06 9.15 -19.23
C GLY A 537 -25.68 9.25 -17.82
N SER A 538 -26.93 8.82 -17.63
CA SER A 538 -27.64 8.93 -16.33
C SER A 538 -27.01 8.11 -15.19
N CYS A 539 -26.09 7.20 -15.51
CA CYS A 539 -25.43 6.31 -14.54
C CYS A 539 -23.93 6.57 -14.34
N ASP A 540 -23.37 7.64 -14.88
CA ASP A 540 -21.96 7.99 -14.65
C ASP A 540 -21.68 8.30 -13.15
N GLY A 541 -22.75 8.47 -12.35
CA GLY A 541 -22.73 8.53 -10.90
C GLY A 541 -23.08 7.24 -10.15
N ILE A 542 -23.42 6.13 -10.83
CA ILE A 542 -23.67 4.83 -10.20
C ILE A 542 -22.32 4.23 -9.77
N GLY A 543 -22.17 4.09 -8.46
CA GLY A 543 -21.02 3.47 -7.84
C GLY A 543 -21.41 2.92 -6.48
N ARG A 544 -20.59 2.00 -5.97
CA ARG A 544 -20.78 1.45 -4.63
C ARG A 544 -20.06 2.33 -3.61
N THR A 545 -20.75 2.71 -2.54
CA THR A 545 -20.12 3.45 -1.45
C THR A 545 -19.61 2.49 -0.38
N THR A 546 -18.38 2.70 0.05
CA THR A 546 -17.85 2.21 1.32
C THR A 546 -17.90 3.34 2.33
N THR A 547 -18.48 3.08 3.50
CA THR A 547 -18.53 3.98 4.64
C THR A 547 -17.63 3.44 5.74
N ILE A 548 -16.61 4.21 6.11
CA ILE A 548 -15.64 3.91 7.17
C ILE A 548 -15.93 4.86 8.34
N THR A 549 -16.28 4.33 9.50
CA THR A 549 -16.51 5.14 10.72
C THR A 549 -15.30 5.00 11.64
N LEU A 550 -14.61 6.10 11.88
CA LEU A 550 -13.43 6.17 12.74
C LEU A 550 -13.82 6.15 14.24
N PRO A 551 -12.88 5.83 15.15
CA PRO A 551 -13.16 5.80 16.59
C PRO A 551 -13.66 7.14 17.16
N THR A 552 -13.25 8.29 16.61
CA THR A 552 -13.80 9.62 16.94
C THR A 552 -15.23 9.87 16.45
N GLY A 553 -15.80 8.96 15.67
CA GLY A 553 -17.11 9.11 15.05
C GLY A 553 -17.10 9.90 13.74
N SER A 554 -15.94 10.43 13.31
CA SER A 554 -15.79 10.98 11.95
C SER A 554 -15.96 9.86 10.91
N VAL A 555 -16.50 10.19 9.74
CA VAL A 555 -16.86 9.21 8.72
C VAL A 555 -16.13 9.52 7.41
N ILE A 556 -15.53 8.52 6.80
CA ILE A 556 -14.97 8.58 5.44
C ILE A 556 -15.89 7.79 4.51
N LYS A 557 -16.37 8.42 3.43
CA LYS A 557 -17.15 7.75 2.39
C LYS A 557 -16.34 7.71 1.09
N LYS A 558 -16.15 6.51 0.54
CA LYS A 558 -15.46 6.30 -0.74
C LYS A 558 -16.43 5.65 -1.72
N ARG A 559 -16.58 6.21 -2.92
CA ARG A 559 -17.45 5.67 -3.97
C ARG A 559 -16.61 5.11 -5.10
N TYR A 560 -16.85 3.85 -5.44
CA TYR A 560 -16.12 3.13 -6.49
C TYR A 560 -17.03 2.84 -7.68
N GLY A 561 -16.47 2.89 -8.88
CA GLY A 561 -17.17 2.47 -10.09
C GLY A 561 -17.45 0.97 -10.09
N VAL A 562 -18.58 0.59 -10.69
CA VAL A 562 -19.07 -0.80 -10.76
C VAL A 562 -19.40 -1.23 -12.20
N ILE A 563 -19.09 -0.38 -13.19
CA ILE A 563 -19.45 -0.61 -14.58
C ILE A 563 -18.32 -1.38 -15.26
N PHE A 564 -18.64 -2.60 -15.69
CA PHE A 564 -17.74 -3.51 -16.39
C PHE A 564 -17.12 -2.83 -17.63
N GLU A 565 -15.82 -3.05 -17.83
CA GLU A 565 -15.00 -2.47 -18.91
C GLU A 565 -14.96 -0.93 -18.97
N GLN A 566 -15.51 -0.20 -17.99
CA GLN A 566 -15.50 1.28 -18.01
C GLN A 566 -14.84 1.90 -16.77
N ASN A 567 -15.38 1.63 -15.58
CA ASN A 567 -14.91 2.26 -14.34
C ASN A 567 -14.85 1.31 -13.14
N GLU A 568 -15.08 0.02 -13.36
CA GLU A 568 -15.07 -0.98 -12.31
C GLU A 568 -13.77 -0.95 -11.48
N GLY A 569 -13.94 -0.91 -10.15
CA GLY A 569 -12.83 -0.94 -9.19
C GLY A 569 -12.09 0.38 -9.03
N VAL A 570 -12.43 1.41 -9.82
CA VAL A 570 -11.79 2.72 -9.78
C VAL A 570 -12.49 3.62 -8.76
N LEU A 571 -11.71 4.38 -7.97
CA LEU A 571 -12.25 5.35 -7.00
C LEU A 571 -12.76 6.59 -7.72
N LEU A 572 -14.06 6.91 -7.59
CA LEU A 572 -14.73 8.03 -8.26
C LEU A 572 -14.89 9.26 -7.36
N SER A 573 -15.06 9.06 -6.05
CA SER A 573 -15.13 10.17 -5.09
C SER A 573 -14.81 9.73 -3.67
N GLU A 574 -14.28 10.64 -2.86
CA GLU A 574 -14.03 10.49 -1.44
C GLU A 574 -14.63 11.66 -0.66
N GLN A 575 -15.21 11.42 0.51
CA GLN A 575 -15.73 12.46 1.40
C GLN A 575 -15.29 12.18 2.84
N VAL A 576 -14.91 13.23 3.55
CA VAL A 576 -14.69 13.19 5.01
C VAL A 576 -15.77 14.00 5.68
N LEU A 577 -16.50 13.37 6.59
CA LEU A 577 -17.60 13.94 7.35
C LEU A 577 -17.22 14.02 8.82
N SER A 578 -17.64 15.09 9.49
CA SER A 578 -17.59 15.19 10.94
C SER A 578 -18.50 14.15 11.61
N SER A 579 -18.30 13.96 12.92
CA SER A 579 -19.20 13.14 13.74
C SER A 579 -20.65 13.63 13.77
N SER A 580 -20.91 14.89 13.39
CA SER A 580 -22.25 15.44 13.20
C SER A 580 -22.84 15.22 11.79
N GLY A 581 -22.09 14.58 10.88
CA GLY A 581 -22.51 14.33 9.49
C GLY A 581 -22.29 15.49 8.52
N THR A 582 -21.54 16.53 8.91
CA THR A 582 -21.21 17.66 8.02
C THR A 582 -20.02 17.29 7.14
N VAL A 583 -20.12 17.46 5.82
CA VAL A 583 -18.99 17.21 4.90
C VAL A 583 -17.91 18.27 5.13
N ALA A 584 -16.76 17.84 5.63
CA ALA A 584 -15.58 18.69 5.84
C ALA A 584 -14.72 18.79 4.57
N GLN A 585 -14.64 17.71 3.79
CA GLN A 585 -13.91 17.65 2.53
C GLN A 585 -14.58 16.67 1.57
N ARG A 586 -14.55 16.97 0.27
CA ARG A 586 -14.91 16.04 -0.81
C ARG A 586 -13.84 16.10 -1.89
N THR A 587 -13.44 14.95 -2.44
CA THR A 587 -12.58 14.85 -3.61
C THR A 587 -13.29 14.04 -4.67
N ASP A 588 -13.39 14.55 -5.88
CA ASP A 588 -13.91 13.84 -7.05
C ASP A 588 -12.74 13.50 -7.99
N TYR A 589 -12.77 12.29 -8.58
CA TYR A 589 -11.72 11.76 -9.45
C TYR A 589 -12.33 11.42 -10.82
N ASN A 590 -11.77 12.00 -11.89
CA ASN A 590 -12.18 11.72 -13.25
C ASN A 590 -11.03 11.08 -14.01
N TYR A 591 -11.32 9.98 -14.69
CA TYR A 591 -10.36 9.23 -15.50
C TYR A 591 -10.68 9.44 -16.97
N VAL A 592 -9.70 9.21 -17.84
CA VAL A 592 -9.91 9.21 -19.30
C VAL A 592 -11.04 8.22 -19.63
N GLN A 593 -12.01 8.64 -20.43
CA GLN A 593 -13.17 7.83 -20.83
C GLN A 593 -12.94 7.16 -22.20
N ASP A 594 -13.69 6.09 -22.47
CA ASP A 594 -13.59 5.32 -23.74
C ASP A 594 -13.76 6.21 -24.99
N GLY A 595 -14.66 7.19 -24.94
CA GLY A 595 -14.88 8.12 -26.06
C GLY A 595 -13.69 9.05 -26.35
N GLU A 596 -12.79 9.24 -25.39
CA GLU A 596 -11.62 10.13 -25.50
C GLU A 596 -10.37 9.39 -26.01
N MET A 597 -10.37 8.05 -25.98
CA MET A 597 -9.20 7.23 -26.30
C MET A 597 -8.64 7.46 -27.70
N SER A 598 -9.51 7.78 -28.68
CA SER A 598 -9.07 8.10 -30.06
C SER A 598 -8.17 9.34 -30.17
N GLN A 599 -8.15 10.19 -29.14
CA GLN A 599 -7.34 11.41 -29.06
C GLN A 599 -6.10 11.23 -28.19
N GLN A 600 -5.95 10.09 -27.52
CA GLN A 600 -4.83 9.84 -26.62
C GLN A 600 -3.60 9.31 -27.37
N PRO A 601 -2.38 9.65 -26.93
CA PRO A 601 -1.14 9.19 -27.56
C PRO A 601 -0.73 7.77 -27.15
N PHE A 602 -1.48 7.13 -26.26
CA PHE A 602 -1.28 5.77 -25.76
C PHE A 602 -2.43 4.86 -26.22
N PRO A 603 -2.22 3.54 -26.34
CA PRO A 603 -3.25 2.62 -26.84
C PRO A 603 -4.42 2.46 -25.85
N ASP A 604 -5.58 2.07 -26.36
CA ASP A 604 -6.77 1.77 -25.55
C ASP A 604 -6.51 0.65 -24.53
N GLU A 605 -5.85 -0.40 -24.99
CA GLU A 605 -5.43 -1.54 -24.19
C GLU A 605 -3.92 -1.71 -24.29
N ILE A 606 -3.26 -1.99 -23.17
CA ILE A 606 -1.81 -2.25 -23.14
C ILE A 606 -1.45 -3.63 -23.70
N GLY A 607 -2.39 -4.55 -23.80
CA GLY A 607 -2.15 -5.91 -24.27
C GLY A 607 -3.43 -6.72 -24.25
N TYR A 608 -3.38 -7.96 -24.72
CA TYR A 608 -4.54 -8.85 -24.73
C TYR A 608 -4.53 -9.77 -23.50
N GLY A 609 -5.58 -9.68 -22.68
CA GLY A 609 -5.84 -10.62 -21.57
C GLY A 609 -6.73 -11.79 -22.01
N PHE A 610 -6.73 -12.88 -21.23
CA PHE A 610 -7.52 -14.08 -21.57
C PHE A 610 -8.97 -14.06 -21.04
N HIS A 611 -9.36 -13.08 -20.22
CA HIS A 611 -10.68 -13.02 -19.59
C HIS A 611 -11.22 -11.59 -19.47
N ASP A 612 -10.70 -10.83 -18.50
CA ASP A 612 -11.22 -9.49 -18.17
C ASP A 612 -10.46 -8.39 -18.91
N ARG A 613 -11.16 -7.66 -19.79
CA ARG A 613 -10.56 -6.57 -20.58
C ARG A 613 -10.26 -5.32 -19.74
N MET A 614 -10.86 -5.17 -18.56
CA MET A 614 -10.56 -4.02 -17.70
C MET A 614 -9.11 -4.06 -17.17
N GLU A 615 -8.54 -5.27 -17.04
CA GLU A 615 -7.15 -5.45 -16.65
C GLU A 615 -6.18 -4.91 -17.72
N SER A 616 -6.55 -4.94 -19.00
CA SER A 616 -5.73 -4.40 -20.10
C SER A 616 -5.98 -2.93 -20.43
N LYS A 617 -7.17 -2.38 -20.14
CA LYS A 617 -7.51 -0.99 -20.45
C LYS A 617 -6.63 0.03 -19.72
N LEU A 618 -6.15 1.04 -20.46
CA LEU A 618 -5.44 2.20 -19.94
C LEU A 618 -6.40 3.37 -19.73
N ARG A 619 -6.73 3.66 -18.47
CA ARG A 619 -7.64 4.75 -18.05
C ARG A 619 -6.95 5.59 -16.97
N PRO A 620 -5.91 6.37 -17.31
CA PRO A 620 -5.20 7.19 -16.32
C PRO A 620 -6.11 8.28 -15.75
N LEU A 621 -5.78 8.76 -14.55
CA LEU A 621 -6.47 9.87 -13.89
C LEU A 621 -6.29 11.16 -14.70
N ALA A 622 -7.39 11.72 -15.18
CA ALA A 622 -7.43 12.92 -16.03
C ALA A 622 -7.62 14.20 -15.20
N SER A 623 -8.44 14.18 -14.16
CA SER A 623 -8.57 15.33 -13.24
C SER A 623 -8.99 14.94 -11.83
N THR A 624 -8.65 15.80 -10.87
CA THR A 624 -9.14 15.77 -9.50
C THR A 624 -9.73 17.12 -9.11
N ILE A 625 -10.81 17.08 -8.34
CA ILE A 625 -11.44 18.27 -7.76
C ILE A 625 -11.61 18.04 -6.26
N LEU A 626 -10.83 18.73 -5.44
CA LEU A 626 -10.95 18.76 -3.99
C LEU A 626 -11.76 19.99 -3.57
N LEU A 627 -12.89 19.77 -2.91
CA LEU A 627 -13.75 20.78 -2.31
C LEU A 627 -13.51 20.81 -0.80
N ARG A 628 -13.06 21.95 -0.28
CA ARG A 628 -12.83 22.15 1.16
C ARG A 628 -13.01 23.60 1.55
N ASP A 629 -13.72 23.84 2.64
CA ASP A 629 -13.98 25.19 3.18
C ASP A 629 -14.49 26.17 2.10
N GLY A 630 -15.39 25.72 1.21
CA GLY A 630 -15.95 26.53 0.10
C GLY A 630 -15.00 26.78 -1.08
N VAL A 631 -13.78 26.24 -1.06
CA VAL A 631 -12.78 26.36 -2.13
C VAL A 631 -12.71 25.05 -2.93
N ALA A 632 -12.69 25.17 -4.25
CA ALA A 632 -12.39 24.10 -5.19
C ALA A 632 -10.91 24.19 -5.60
N TYR A 633 -10.16 23.13 -5.33
CA TYR A 633 -8.79 22.92 -5.74
C TYR A 633 -8.79 21.85 -6.84
N THR A 634 -8.22 22.17 -7.99
CA THR A 634 -8.34 21.37 -9.21
C THR A 634 -6.96 21.02 -9.74
N SER A 635 -6.78 19.77 -10.16
CA SER A 635 -5.64 19.31 -10.95
C SER A 635 -6.19 18.68 -12.21
N SER A 636 -5.73 19.10 -13.38
CA SER A 636 -6.16 18.59 -14.68
C SER A 636 -4.95 18.25 -15.52
N VAL A 637 -4.92 17.04 -16.07
CA VAL A 637 -3.90 16.62 -17.04
C VAL A 637 -4.35 17.07 -18.42
N ASP A 638 -3.65 18.06 -18.96
CA ASP A 638 -3.97 18.64 -20.27
C ASP A 638 -3.46 17.76 -21.43
N SER A 639 -2.42 16.96 -21.18
CA SER A 639 -1.89 16.01 -22.16
C SER A 639 -1.11 14.88 -21.49
N PHE A 640 -1.24 13.67 -22.01
CA PHE A 640 -0.41 12.51 -21.66
C PHE A 640 0.68 12.27 -22.73
N ASP A 641 1.61 11.35 -22.46
CA ASP A 641 2.50 10.77 -23.48
C ASP A 641 2.10 9.33 -23.85
N GLN A 642 2.88 8.70 -24.73
CA GLN A 642 2.65 7.33 -25.22
C GLN A 642 2.66 6.23 -24.14
N PHE A 643 3.14 6.54 -22.93
CA PHE A 643 3.13 5.63 -21.77
C PHE A 643 2.04 6.00 -20.76
N ALA A 644 1.05 6.81 -21.17
CA ALA A 644 -0.04 7.31 -20.33
C ALA A 644 0.44 8.15 -19.12
N ARG A 645 1.61 8.80 -19.21
CA ARG A 645 2.13 9.67 -18.15
C ARG A 645 1.74 11.13 -18.39
N PRO A 646 1.38 11.90 -17.35
CA PRO A 646 1.06 13.32 -17.51
C PRO A 646 2.25 14.15 -18.02
N VAL A 647 2.08 14.83 -19.15
CA VAL A 647 3.09 15.74 -19.72
C VAL A 647 2.79 17.18 -19.34
N THR A 648 1.55 17.63 -19.50
CA THR A 648 1.13 18.98 -19.15
C THR A 648 0.03 18.88 -18.11
N VAL A 649 0.19 19.59 -16.99
CA VAL A 649 -0.76 19.56 -15.88
C VAL A 649 -1.07 20.99 -15.45
N THR A 650 -2.35 21.33 -15.45
CA THR A 650 -2.87 22.60 -14.92
C THR A 650 -3.46 22.38 -13.54
N ARG A 651 -2.96 23.14 -12.56
CA ARG A 651 -3.41 23.15 -11.18
C ARG A 651 -4.01 24.51 -10.85
N ALA A 652 -5.20 24.56 -10.30
CA ALA A 652 -5.87 25.82 -10.02
C ALA A 652 -6.80 25.76 -8.81
N SER A 653 -7.01 26.90 -8.17
CA SER A 653 -8.06 27.07 -7.16
C SER A 653 -8.97 28.25 -7.47
N ASN A 654 -10.19 28.21 -6.95
CA ASN A 654 -11.13 29.35 -7.00
C ASN A 654 -10.93 30.35 -5.84
N ILE A 655 -9.78 30.34 -5.16
CA ILE A 655 -9.43 31.36 -4.16
C ILE A 655 -9.40 32.73 -4.86
N SER A 656 -9.81 33.78 -4.15
CA SER A 656 -9.69 35.17 -4.66
C SER A 656 -8.30 35.38 -5.26
N TYR A 657 -8.25 36.01 -6.45
CA TYR A 657 -7.09 36.13 -7.36
C TYR A 657 -6.88 35.01 -8.40
N GLY A 658 -7.64 33.90 -8.36
CA GLY A 658 -7.67 32.91 -9.45
C GLY A 658 -6.31 32.24 -9.70
N TYR A 659 -5.70 31.70 -8.65
CA TYR A 659 -4.39 31.06 -8.72
C TYR A 659 -4.45 29.82 -9.61
N SER A 660 -3.73 29.87 -10.73
CA SER A 660 -3.54 28.76 -11.65
C SER A 660 -2.07 28.64 -12.02
N ARG A 661 -1.62 27.40 -12.24
CA ARG A 661 -0.26 27.05 -12.62
C ARG A 661 -0.31 25.87 -13.59
N THR A 662 0.31 26.05 -14.76
CA THR A 662 0.52 24.96 -15.71
C THR A 662 1.99 24.57 -15.72
N ASP A 663 2.24 23.29 -15.49
CA ASP A 663 3.56 22.67 -15.54
C ASP A 663 3.65 21.73 -16.75
N THR A 664 4.74 21.84 -17.50
CA THR A 664 5.10 20.89 -18.56
C THR A 664 6.31 20.08 -18.12
N THR A 665 6.17 18.76 -18.07
CA THR A 665 7.21 17.80 -17.69
C THR A 665 7.80 17.17 -18.95
N ALA A 666 9.12 17.21 -19.07
CA ALA A 666 9.86 16.42 -20.05
C ALA A 666 10.47 15.19 -19.36
N TYR A 667 10.20 14.02 -19.91
CA TYR A 667 10.77 12.75 -19.43
C TYR A 667 12.00 12.34 -20.23
N HIS A 668 12.95 11.68 -19.56
CA HIS A 668 14.04 10.92 -20.15
C HIS A 668 13.69 9.43 -20.02
N ASP A 669 13.60 8.76 -21.16
CA ASP A 669 13.40 7.31 -21.24
C ASP A 669 14.62 6.66 -21.88
N ASN A 670 15.17 5.64 -21.22
CA ASN A 670 16.25 4.81 -21.73
C ASN A 670 15.69 3.45 -22.15
N LEU A 671 15.31 3.33 -23.43
CA LEU A 671 14.66 2.11 -23.96
C LEU A 671 15.59 0.89 -23.99
N THR A 672 16.91 1.08 -24.03
CA THR A 672 17.87 -0.04 -24.05
C THR A 672 18.01 -0.69 -22.67
N LYS A 673 17.99 0.11 -21.60
CA LYS A 673 17.95 -0.39 -20.20
C LYS A 673 16.53 -0.57 -19.66
N TRP A 674 15.52 -0.17 -20.44
CA TRP A 674 14.12 -0.08 -20.04
C TRP A 674 13.91 0.70 -18.74
N VAL A 675 14.53 1.88 -18.68
CA VAL A 675 14.33 2.83 -17.59
C VAL A 675 13.40 3.94 -18.08
N LEU A 676 12.19 4.01 -17.55
CA LEU A 676 11.16 4.94 -18.00
C LEU A 676 10.80 5.96 -16.92
N GLY A 677 10.40 7.15 -17.33
CA GLY A 677 9.72 8.14 -16.47
C GLY A 677 10.66 9.01 -15.64
N GLN A 678 11.95 9.05 -15.98
CA GLN A 678 12.88 9.93 -15.29
C GLN A 678 12.61 11.39 -15.67
N VAL A 679 12.36 12.28 -14.71
CA VAL A 679 12.04 13.68 -15.00
C VAL A 679 13.30 14.43 -15.45
N SER A 680 13.36 14.77 -16.74
CA SER A 680 14.47 15.56 -17.30
C SER A 680 14.30 17.05 -17.06
N SER A 681 13.09 17.60 -17.16
CA SER A 681 12.86 19.00 -16.78
C SER A 681 11.39 19.26 -16.45
N VAL A 682 11.14 20.24 -15.59
CA VAL A 682 9.80 20.81 -15.39
C VAL A 682 9.84 22.26 -15.82
N THR A 683 8.92 22.67 -16.68
CA THR A 683 8.74 24.05 -17.12
C THR A 683 7.46 24.62 -16.52
N THR A 684 7.57 25.75 -15.83
CA THR A 684 6.46 26.46 -15.20
C THR A 684 6.46 27.91 -15.66
N ALA A 685 5.39 28.34 -16.33
CA ALA A 685 5.26 29.73 -16.82
C ALA A 685 6.50 30.23 -17.61
N GLY A 686 7.09 29.37 -18.46
CA GLY A 686 8.29 29.68 -19.25
C GLY A 686 9.62 29.64 -18.50
N LEU A 687 9.61 29.36 -17.19
CA LEU A 687 10.81 29.12 -16.39
C LEU A 687 11.05 27.62 -16.24
N VAL A 688 12.33 27.21 -16.17
CA VAL A 688 12.71 25.81 -15.87
C VAL A 688 13.23 25.75 -14.43
N PRO A 689 12.34 25.62 -13.42
CA PRO A 689 12.76 25.55 -12.01
C PRO A 689 13.70 24.37 -11.73
N SER A 690 13.53 23.25 -12.42
CA SER A 690 14.38 22.06 -12.26
C SER A 690 14.68 21.39 -13.60
N GLN A 691 15.92 20.94 -13.74
CA GLN A 691 16.38 20.10 -14.86
C GLN A 691 17.39 19.07 -14.36
N THR A 692 17.34 17.88 -14.92
CA THR A 692 18.30 16.79 -14.70
C THR A 692 18.73 16.21 -16.05
N ASP A 693 20.04 16.13 -16.25
CA ASP A 693 20.62 15.41 -17.37
C ASP A 693 20.97 13.99 -16.90
N TYR A 694 20.60 12.99 -17.71
CA TYR A 694 20.88 11.58 -17.43
C TYR A 694 21.90 11.03 -18.42
N ASP A 695 22.72 10.10 -17.94
CA ASP A 695 23.66 9.36 -18.76
C ASP A 695 22.92 8.36 -19.67
N PRO A 696 23.15 8.40 -21.00
CA PRO A 696 22.40 7.57 -21.95
C PRO A 696 22.76 6.07 -21.89
N ALA A 697 23.84 5.66 -21.24
CA ALA A 697 24.24 4.26 -21.13
C ALA A 697 23.72 3.60 -19.84
N THR A 698 23.66 4.37 -18.75
CA THR A 698 23.35 3.88 -17.40
C THR A 698 22.01 4.38 -16.85
N ALA A 699 21.40 5.39 -17.50
CA ALA A 699 20.22 6.11 -17.03
C ALA A 699 20.42 6.75 -15.64
N MET A 700 21.66 7.08 -15.27
CA MET A 700 21.97 7.73 -13.99
C MET A 700 21.96 9.25 -14.12
N PRO A 701 21.44 10.00 -13.13
CA PRO A 701 21.44 11.46 -13.17
C PRO A 701 22.87 11.99 -13.00
N VAL A 702 23.39 12.68 -14.01
CA VAL A 702 24.79 13.16 -14.01
C VAL A 702 24.92 14.63 -13.71
N ARG A 703 23.92 15.46 -14.03
CA ARG A 703 23.92 16.91 -13.76
C ARG A 703 22.52 17.35 -13.36
N SER A 704 22.43 18.22 -12.35
CA SER A 704 21.16 18.87 -11.98
C SER A 704 21.30 20.38 -12.00
N TYR A 705 20.21 21.04 -12.39
CA TYR A 705 20.14 22.49 -12.53
C TYR A 705 18.91 23.03 -11.81
N ALA A 706 19.05 24.25 -11.30
CA ALA A 706 17.95 25.04 -10.76
C ALA A 706 17.91 26.40 -11.46
N PHE A 707 16.78 26.72 -12.09
CA PHE A 707 16.62 27.96 -12.88
C PHE A 707 17.74 28.16 -13.92
N GLY A 708 18.15 27.06 -14.59
CA GLY A 708 19.22 27.06 -15.60
C GLY A 708 20.65 27.07 -15.05
N ASN A 709 20.86 27.23 -13.74
CA ASN A 709 22.19 27.20 -13.12
C ASN A 709 22.55 25.78 -12.69
N LEU A 710 23.76 25.32 -13.02
CA LEU A 710 24.28 24.02 -12.60
C LEU A 710 24.44 23.99 -11.08
N VAL A 711 23.72 23.09 -10.42
CA VAL A 711 23.77 22.90 -8.95
C VAL A 711 24.84 21.88 -8.59
N GLN A 712 24.88 20.75 -9.29
CA GLN A 712 25.85 19.70 -9.04
C GLN A 712 26.06 18.80 -10.28
N THR A 713 27.23 18.15 -10.32
CA THR A 713 27.57 17.05 -11.22
C THR A 713 27.90 15.81 -10.38
N VAL A 714 27.36 14.64 -10.74
CA VAL A 714 27.55 13.39 -10.00
C VAL A 714 28.22 12.35 -10.89
N THR A 715 29.18 11.60 -10.35
CA THR A 715 29.75 10.42 -10.99
C THR A 715 29.48 9.17 -10.15
N TYR A 716 29.52 8.00 -10.78
CA TYR A 716 29.13 6.73 -10.18
C TYR A 716 30.23 5.68 -10.34
N ASN A 717 30.29 4.77 -9.36
CA ASN A 717 31.05 3.54 -9.44
C ASN A 717 30.32 2.52 -10.33
N ALA A 718 31.02 1.44 -10.70
CA ALA A 718 30.46 0.40 -11.57
C ALA A 718 29.24 -0.31 -10.95
N ASP A 719 29.13 -0.36 -9.62
CA ASP A 719 28.02 -0.93 -8.87
C ASP A 719 26.83 0.04 -8.71
N GLY A 720 26.90 1.23 -9.28
CA GLY A 720 25.87 2.26 -9.21
C GLY A 720 25.93 3.17 -7.98
N THR A 721 26.86 2.93 -7.04
CA THR A 721 27.07 3.84 -5.89
C THR A 721 27.70 5.16 -6.33
N VAL A 722 27.48 6.25 -5.58
CA VAL A 722 28.06 7.56 -5.91
C VAL A 722 29.56 7.54 -5.68
N ALA A 723 30.34 7.99 -6.67
CA ALA A 723 31.78 8.10 -6.59
C ALA A 723 32.23 9.52 -6.25
N THR A 724 31.70 10.53 -6.95
CA THR A 724 31.99 11.94 -6.66
C THR A 724 30.77 12.83 -6.85
N VAL A 725 30.72 13.91 -6.09
CA VAL A 725 29.77 15.02 -6.27
C VAL A 725 30.60 16.30 -6.42
N LYS A 726 30.43 16.97 -7.56
CA LYS A 726 31.03 18.27 -7.84
C LYS A 726 29.96 19.35 -7.72
N ASP A 727 30.14 20.32 -6.85
CA ASP A 727 29.20 21.45 -6.71
C ASP A 727 29.28 22.44 -7.90
N GLY A 728 28.38 23.42 -7.93
CA GLY A 728 28.39 24.50 -8.94
C GLY A 728 29.63 25.40 -8.92
N ASN A 729 30.41 25.39 -7.84
CA ASN A 729 31.68 26.13 -7.69
C ASN A 729 32.91 25.29 -8.09
N ASN A 730 32.71 24.06 -8.57
CA ASN A 730 33.75 23.07 -8.93
C ASN A 730 34.51 22.42 -7.77
N HIS A 731 33.98 22.48 -6.55
CA HIS A 731 34.48 21.69 -5.42
C HIS A 731 34.02 20.25 -5.56
N VAL A 732 34.97 19.30 -5.52
CA VAL A 732 34.70 17.86 -5.67
C VAL A 732 34.80 17.18 -4.32
N SER A 733 33.69 16.59 -3.87
CA SER A 733 33.68 15.63 -2.77
C SER A 733 33.68 14.20 -3.34
N ALA A 734 34.48 13.30 -2.78
CA ALA A 734 34.54 11.91 -3.23
C ALA A 734 34.09 10.96 -2.10
N MET A 735 33.31 9.95 -2.48
CA MET A 735 32.76 8.93 -1.59
C MET A 735 33.31 7.56 -1.97
N SER A 736 33.82 6.81 -0.98
CA SER A 736 34.40 5.49 -1.21
C SER A 736 34.07 4.53 -0.07
N ASN A 737 34.45 3.26 -0.27
CA ASN A 737 34.28 2.19 0.72
C ASN A 737 32.81 2.01 1.11
N TRP A 738 31.91 1.99 0.12
CA TRP A 738 30.49 1.80 0.34
C TRP A 738 30.21 0.46 1.01
N LYS A 739 29.46 0.49 2.12
CA LYS A 739 28.97 -0.70 2.81
C LYS A 739 27.53 -0.49 3.26
N ARG A 740 26.64 -1.38 2.83
CA ARG A 740 25.21 -1.38 3.17
C ARG A 740 24.52 -0.04 2.85
N GLY A 741 24.92 0.58 1.74
CA GLY A 741 24.36 1.84 1.23
C GLY A 741 24.89 3.09 1.94
N ILE A 742 25.96 2.96 2.71
CA ILE A 742 26.61 4.07 3.44
C ILE A 742 28.07 4.15 2.98
N PRO A 743 28.57 5.31 2.53
CA PRO A 743 30.00 5.47 2.24
C PRO A 743 30.76 5.46 3.57
N GLN A 744 31.84 4.68 3.69
CA GLN A 744 32.66 4.67 4.90
C GLN A 744 33.73 5.77 4.90
N THR A 745 33.96 6.42 3.76
CA THR A 745 34.91 7.53 3.64
C THR A 745 34.33 8.58 2.71
N VAL A 746 34.30 9.82 3.18
CA VAL A 746 33.98 10.99 2.36
C VAL A 746 35.12 11.99 2.47
N SER A 747 35.67 12.37 1.33
CA SER A 747 36.75 13.35 1.24
C SER A 747 36.23 14.64 0.63
N TYR A 748 36.64 15.76 1.21
CA TYR A 748 36.27 17.10 0.79
C TYR A 748 37.48 17.80 0.15
N PRO A 749 37.24 18.72 -0.79
CA PRO A 749 38.32 19.45 -1.45
C PRO A 749 39.02 20.41 -0.48
N ALA A 750 40.22 20.84 -0.86
CA ALA A 750 40.95 21.85 -0.09
C ALA A 750 40.19 23.18 -0.04
N THR A 751 40.10 23.76 1.16
CA THR A 751 39.57 25.11 1.40
C THR A 751 40.66 26.00 2.00
N ALA A 752 40.39 27.29 2.18
CA ALA A 752 41.33 28.18 2.88
C ALA A 752 41.55 27.74 4.33
N GLU A 753 40.52 27.18 4.95
CA GLU A 753 40.50 26.67 6.32
C GLU A 753 41.12 25.27 6.44
N ALA A 754 41.04 24.45 5.38
CA ALA A 754 41.66 23.13 5.28
C ALA A 754 42.46 22.98 3.97
N PRO A 755 43.69 23.54 3.88
CA PRO A 755 44.47 23.58 2.64
C PRO A 755 44.87 22.21 2.08
N SER A 756 44.85 21.16 2.91
CA SER A 756 45.07 19.77 2.52
C SER A 756 43.79 19.02 2.12
N GLY A 757 42.63 19.67 2.18
CA GLY A 757 41.33 19.00 2.24
C GLY A 757 41.05 18.42 3.63
N SER A 758 39.83 17.93 3.80
CA SER A 758 39.36 17.23 5.00
C SER A 758 38.64 15.94 4.63
N SER A 759 38.35 15.10 5.61
CA SER A 759 37.62 13.86 5.40
C SER A 759 36.80 13.47 6.62
N GLU A 760 35.66 12.83 6.37
CA GLU A 760 34.84 12.14 7.36
C GLU A 760 34.88 10.65 7.11
N SER A 761 34.71 9.85 8.16
CA SER A 761 34.63 8.39 8.02
C SER A 761 33.66 7.74 8.98
N ALA A 762 33.15 6.58 8.60
CA ALA A 762 32.25 5.77 9.42
C ALA A 762 32.60 4.29 9.30
N VAL A 763 32.36 3.53 10.37
CA VAL A 763 32.48 2.07 10.37
C VAL A 763 31.09 1.46 10.40
N VAL A 764 30.76 0.68 9.37
CA VAL A 764 29.45 0.06 9.19
C VAL A 764 29.57 -1.46 9.34
N ASN A 765 28.72 -2.05 10.18
CA ASN A 765 28.70 -3.51 10.37
C ASN A 765 27.84 -4.21 9.29
N ASP A 766 27.75 -5.54 9.36
CA ASP A 766 27.04 -6.31 8.32
C ASP A 766 25.51 -6.22 8.42
N ASN A 767 24.98 -5.71 9.54
CA ASN A 767 23.56 -5.35 9.68
C ASN A 767 23.26 -3.96 9.08
N GLY A 768 24.27 -3.21 8.62
CA GLY A 768 24.11 -1.86 8.09
C GLY A 768 24.07 -0.76 9.16
N TRP A 769 24.49 -1.07 10.38
CA TRP A 769 24.52 -0.11 11.48
C TRP A 769 25.87 0.60 11.56
N VAL A 770 25.84 1.91 11.80
CA VAL A 770 27.03 2.76 11.96
C VAL A 770 27.59 2.58 13.38
N THR A 771 28.63 1.76 13.51
CA THR A 771 29.25 1.46 14.81
C THR A 771 30.24 2.52 15.29
N SER A 772 30.77 3.34 14.38
CA SER A 772 31.51 4.55 14.73
C SER A 772 31.44 5.58 13.60
N ALA A 773 31.55 6.85 13.96
CA ALA A 773 31.69 7.97 13.04
C ALA A 773 32.84 8.87 13.54
N THR A 774 33.68 9.32 12.60
CA THR A 774 34.80 10.23 12.86
C THR A 774 34.60 11.49 12.03
N ASP A 775 34.55 12.63 12.72
CA ASP A 775 34.36 13.95 12.12
C ASP A 775 35.61 14.45 11.38
N GLU A 776 35.51 15.64 10.77
CA GLU A 776 36.60 16.26 10.01
C GLU A 776 37.81 16.64 10.88
N ASN A 777 37.62 16.70 12.20
CA ASN A 777 38.65 17.04 13.18
C ASN A 777 39.31 15.79 13.78
N GLY A 778 38.89 14.58 13.38
CA GLY A 778 39.44 13.32 13.86
C GLY A 778 38.81 12.80 15.16
N HIS A 779 37.70 13.40 15.63
CA HIS A 779 37.02 12.94 16.84
C HIS A 779 36.06 11.80 16.52
N THR A 780 36.27 10.64 17.15
CA THR A 780 35.45 9.45 16.92
C THR A 780 34.38 9.28 18.00
N THR A 781 33.12 9.20 17.58
CA THR A 781 32.00 8.74 18.42
C THR A 781 31.68 7.29 18.07
N THR A 782 31.47 6.43 19.07
CA THR A 782 31.13 5.01 18.87
C THR A 782 29.72 4.70 19.37
N TYR A 783 29.06 3.76 18.69
CA TYR A 783 27.65 3.43 18.91
C TYR A 783 27.49 1.92 19.14
N GLY A 784 26.79 1.58 20.22
CA GLY A 784 26.28 0.24 20.48
C GLY A 784 24.83 0.11 20.03
N TYR A 785 24.42 -1.10 19.68
CA TYR A 785 23.06 -1.42 19.24
C TYR A 785 22.50 -2.60 20.03
N ASP A 786 21.18 -2.64 20.20
CA ASP A 786 20.50 -3.83 20.70
C ASP A 786 20.18 -4.83 19.57
N ALA A 787 19.58 -5.97 19.93
CA ALA A 787 19.26 -7.03 18.96
C ALA A 787 18.25 -6.62 17.87
N MET A 788 17.49 -5.54 18.10
CA MET A 788 16.53 -4.97 17.13
C MET A 788 17.14 -3.84 16.28
N GLY A 789 18.39 -3.45 16.54
CA GLY A 789 19.08 -2.38 15.81
C GLY A 789 18.77 -0.97 16.30
N ARG A 790 18.23 -0.84 17.51
CA ARG A 790 18.09 0.46 18.18
C ARG A 790 19.41 0.81 18.86
N VAL A 791 19.77 2.09 18.88
CA VAL A 791 20.99 2.56 19.57
C VAL A 791 20.86 2.29 21.07
N SER A 792 21.78 1.49 21.61
CA SER A 792 21.85 1.09 23.03
C SER A 792 22.97 1.78 23.80
N SER A 793 24.00 2.29 23.12
CA SER A 793 25.04 3.11 23.76
C SER A 793 25.65 4.12 22.80
N ILE A 794 26.14 5.23 23.35
CA ILE A 794 26.92 6.25 22.66
C ILE A 794 28.13 6.56 23.55
N ALA A 795 29.33 6.29 23.05
CA ALA A 795 30.57 6.72 23.69
C ALA A 795 31.19 7.85 22.88
N TYR A 796 31.35 9.00 23.53
CA TYR A 796 31.86 10.23 22.94
C TYR A 796 33.39 10.21 22.86
N PRO A 797 34.00 11.08 22.03
CA PRO A 797 35.45 11.14 21.86
C PRO A 797 36.20 11.30 23.19
N ILE A 798 37.26 10.52 23.38
CA ILE A 798 38.10 10.53 24.60
C ILE A 798 39.26 11.53 24.53
N ASP A 799 39.60 12.00 23.32
CA ASP A 799 40.71 12.91 23.06
C ASP A 799 40.27 14.40 23.06
N ASP A 800 39.03 14.69 23.46
CA ASP A 800 38.56 16.04 23.76
C ASP A 800 39.10 16.50 25.13
N THR A 801 39.18 17.81 25.33
CA THR A 801 39.50 18.48 26.60
C THR A 801 38.57 18.11 27.76
N VAL A 802 37.40 17.51 27.46
CA VAL A 802 36.39 17.08 28.42
C VAL A 802 36.13 15.58 28.27
N GLN A 803 36.25 14.82 29.36
CA GLN A 803 35.85 13.42 29.40
C GLN A 803 34.32 13.32 29.54
N TRP A 804 33.63 13.15 28.43
CA TRP A 804 32.17 13.01 28.41
C TRP A 804 31.71 11.65 28.92
N ASN A 805 30.66 11.63 29.74
CA ASN A 805 30.01 10.38 30.15
C ASN A 805 29.28 9.73 28.97
N ASN A 806 29.40 8.42 28.83
CA ASN A 806 28.66 7.65 27.84
C ASN A 806 27.15 7.76 28.08
N THR A 807 26.38 7.75 26.99
CA THR A 807 24.94 7.56 27.05
C THR A 807 24.62 6.07 26.90
N VAL A 808 23.80 5.50 27.78
CA VAL A 808 23.29 4.12 27.68
C VAL A 808 21.77 4.19 27.54
N ARG A 809 21.21 3.32 26.69
CA ARG A 809 19.78 3.21 26.43
C ARG A 809 19.33 1.76 26.53
N SER A 810 18.16 1.53 27.12
CA SER A 810 17.53 0.21 27.14
C SER A 810 16.03 0.34 26.93
N PHE A 811 15.46 -0.64 26.22
CA PHE A 811 14.03 -0.82 26.03
C PHE A 811 13.61 -2.07 26.78
N VAL A 812 12.63 -1.93 27.66
CA VAL A 812 12.19 -3.02 28.53
C VAL A 812 10.67 -3.10 28.50
N GLN A 813 10.15 -4.29 28.23
CA GLN A 813 8.74 -4.60 28.47
C GLN A 813 8.55 -4.91 29.96
N VAL A 814 7.62 -4.20 30.60
CA VAL A 814 7.39 -4.28 32.04
C VAL A 814 6.18 -5.17 32.31
N ASN A 815 6.37 -6.28 33.04
CA ASN A 815 5.32 -7.29 33.29
C ASN A 815 4.49 -7.04 34.56
N GLN A 816 4.43 -5.79 35.02
CA GLN A 816 3.64 -5.36 36.17
C GLN A 816 3.07 -3.97 35.91
N GLU A 817 2.08 -3.57 36.71
CA GLU A 817 1.58 -2.20 36.66
C GLU A 817 2.67 -1.23 37.14
N GLU A 818 2.91 -0.16 36.38
CA GLU A 818 3.87 0.88 36.71
C GLU A 818 3.33 2.23 36.24
N MET A 819 3.34 3.25 37.10
CA MET A 819 2.85 4.60 36.78
C MET A 819 1.41 4.64 36.22
N GLY A 820 0.54 3.72 36.63
CA GLY A 820 -0.84 3.61 36.14
C GLY A 820 -0.97 2.97 34.75
N LEU A 821 0.12 2.45 34.18
CA LEU A 821 0.08 1.65 32.96
C LEU A 821 0.01 0.16 33.31
N PRO A 822 -0.92 -0.61 32.71
CA PRO A 822 -1.03 -2.04 32.92
C PRO A 822 0.25 -2.82 32.55
N ALA A 823 0.37 -4.04 33.06
CA ALA A 823 1.43 -4.96 32.67
C ALA A 823 1.48 -5.19 31.14
N GLY A 824 2.68 -5.27 30.59
CA GLY A 824 2.96 -5.44 29.16
C GLY A 824 3.33 -4.16 28.43
N HIS A 825 3.28 -3.00 29.09
CA HIS A 825 3.74 -1.72 28.52
C HIS A 825 5.26 -1.69 28.36
N TRP A 826 5.74 -0.76 27.55
CA TRP A 826 7.17 -0.57 27.31
C TRP A 826 7.69 0.69 28.00
N ARG A 827 8.93 0.62 28.49
CA ARG A 827 9.67 1.81 28.92
C ARG A 827 11.04 1.86 28.28
N GLN A 828 11.50 3.07 28.02
CA GLN A 828 12.87 3.38 27.63
C GLN A 828 13.59 4.04 28.80
N VAL A 829 14.77 3.54 29.16
CA VAL A 829 15.68 4.16 30.12
C VAL A 829 16.87 4.72 29.35
N VAL A 830 17.13 6.02 29.49
CA VAL A 830 18.31 6.69 28.96
C VAL A 830 19.11 7.26 30.12
N GLN A 831 20.39 6.90 30.23
CA GLN A 831 21.27 7.36 31.30
C GLN A 831 22.55 7.96 30.73
N GLN A 832 22.99 9.10 31.29
CA GLN A 832 24.28 9.71 31.00
C GLN A 832 24.89 10.25 32.31
N GLY A 833 25.88 9.54 32.85
CA GLY A 833 26.37 9.82 34.22
C GLY A 833 25.23 9.68 35.23
N ASN A 834 24.97 10.74 36.00
CA ASN A 834 23.86 10.78 36.96
C ASN A 834 22.52 11.20 36.35
N HIS A 835 22.50 11.75 35.13
CA HIS A 835 21.25 12.11 34.46
C HIS A 835 20.55 10.84 33.97
N GLU A 836 19.31 10.63 34.40
CA GLU A 836 18.45 9.55 33.94
C GLU A 836 17.14 10.12 33.41
N LYS A 837 16.70 9.61 32.27
CA LYS A 837 15.42 9.88 31.64
C LYS A 837 14.69 8.55 31.43
N ILE A 838 13.49 8.43 31.98
CA ILE A 838 12.60 7.29 31.74
C ILE A 838 11.38 7.75 30.97
N THR A 839 11.11 7.09 29.84
CA THR A 839 9.93 7.33 29.01
C THR A 839 9.06 6.07 28.99
N PHE A 840 7.78 6.21 29.28
CA PHE A 840 6.80 5.14 29.26
C PHE A 840 5.93 5.26 28.01
N PHE A 841 5.70 4.14 27.36
CA PHE A 841 4.93 4.05 26.14
C PHE A 841 3.64 3.27 26.37
N ASP A 842 2.58 3.71 25.72
CA ASP A 842 1.40 2.88 25.55
C ASP A 842 1.64 1.79 24.49
N ALA A 843 0.60 0.99 24.25
CA ALA A 843 0.63 -0.10 23.31
C ALA A 843 0.82 0.34 21.84
N LEU A 844 0.60 1.61 21.50
CA LEU A 844 0.83 2.19 20.16
C LEU A 844 2.19 2.89 20.05
N TRP A 845 3.11 2.65 20.98
CA TRP A 845 4.42 3.30 21.07
C TRP A 845 4.34 4.83 21.23
N GLN A 846 3.24 5.34 21.76
CA GLN A 846 3.10 6.77 22.04
C GLN A 846 3.67 7.06 23.44
N PRO A 847 4.54 8.07 23.61
CA PRO A 847 5.08 8.40 24.92
C PRO A 847 4.00 9.08 25.75
N VAL A 848 3.46 8.36 26.73
CA VAL A 848 2.35 8.80 27.59
C VAL A 848 2.83 9.43 28.88
N MET A 849 4.00 9.01 29.39
CA MET A 849 4.59 9.59 30.60
C MET A 849 6.10 9.61 30.49
N GLN A 850 6.72 10.60 31.12
CA GLN A 850 8.17 10.70 31.17
C GLN A 850 8.62 11.34 32.48
N TYR A 851 9.74 10.88 33.04
CA TYR A 851 10.46 11.66 34.04
C TYR A 851 11.95 11.74 33.75
N GLU A 852 12.59 12.76 34.31
CA GLU A 852 14.03 12.95 34.33
C GLU A 852 14.50 13.27 35.74
N ARG A 853 15.71 12.83 36.11
CA ARG A 853 16.30 13.06 37.44
C ARG A 853 17.82 13.00 37.40
N ASP A 854 18.44 13.61 38.41
CA ASP A 854 19.76 13.23 38.87
C ASP A 854 19.61 12.08 39.88
N ILE A 855 20.20 10.92 39.57
CA ILE A 855 20.10 9.72 40.42
C ILE A 855 20.66 9.99 41.84
N SER A 856 21.67 10.84 41.96
CA SER A 856 22.27 11.22 43.25
C SER A 856 21.46 12.27 44.03
N ASN A 857 20.49 12.91 43.38
CA ASN A 857 19.64 13.96 43.96
C ASN A 857 18.19 13.87 43.45
N ASN A 858 17.58 12.68 43.56
CA ASN A 858 16.27 12.36 42.97
C ASN A 858 15.19 13.38 43.34
N ASP A 859 14.85 13.53 44.62
CA ASP A 859 13.66 14.26 45.06
C ASP A 859 13.73 15.77 44.72
N ALA A 860 14.92 16.36 44.67
CA ALA A 860 15.09 17.78 44.32
C ALA A 860 15.08 18.03 42.80
N THR A 861 15.54 17.05 42.01
CA THR A 861 15.74 17.22 40.56
C THR A 861 14.70 16.51 39.70
N PHE A 862 13.81 15.72 40.31
CA PHE A 862 12.78 14.97 39.60
C PHE A 862 11.86 15.89 38.81
N ARG A 863 11.75 15.63 37.51
CA ARG A 863 10.87 16.36 36.60
C ARG A 863 9.99 15.38 35.85
N PHE A 864 8.68 15.46 36.06
CA PHE A 864 7.68 14.56 35.50
C PHE A 864 6.75 15.28 34.53
N THR A 865 6.39 14.61 33.43
CA THR A 865 5.47 15.09 32.39
C THR A 865 4.57 13.96 31.89
N VAL A 866 3.36 14.30 31.48
CA VAL A 866 2.36 13.38 30.92
C VAL A 866 1.87 13.91 29.57
N ASN A 867 1.67 13.02 28.61
CA ASN A 867 0.99 13.32 27.36
C ASN A 867 -0.28 12.47 27.24
N GLY A 868 -1.30 13.04 26.62
CA GLY A 868 -2.53 12.32 26.27
C GLY A 868 -2.76 12.37 24.76
N TYR A 869 -3.28 11.28 24.21
CA TYR A 869 -3.60 11.12 22.80
C TYR A 869 -5.06 10.71 22.63
N ASP A 870 -5.67 11.10 21.52
CA ASP A 870 -6.95 10.53 21.09
C ASP A 870 -6.76 9.18 20.38
N ALA A 871 -7.87 8.58 19.97
CA ALA A 871 -7.87 7.27 19.32
C ALA A 871 -7.21 7.25 17.93
N GLU A 872 -7.00 8.41 17.30
CA GLU A 872 -6.23 8.56 16.06
C GLU A 872 -4.76 8.95 16.32
N GLY A 873 -4.32 8.93 17.59
CA GLY A 873 -2.94 9.21 17.98
C GLY A 873 -2.55 10.69 17.96
N ARG A 874 -3.52 11.61 17.88
CA ARG A 874 -3.25 13.05 17.94
C ARG A 874 -3.13 13.46 19.40
N GLN A 875 -2.10 14.25 19.71
CA GLN A 875 -1.88 14.72 21.08
C GLN A 875 -3.01 15.68 21.51
N ILE A 876 -3.78 15.29 22.53
CA ILE A 876 -4.85 16.08 23.14
C ILE A 876 -4.42 16.76 24.44
N LEU A 877 -3.33 16.29 25.07
CA LEU A 877 -2.75 16.86 26.28
C LEU A 877 -1.22 16.85 26.22
N ALA A 878 -0.61 17.98 26.53
CA ALA A 878 0.81 18.12 26.89
C ALA A 878 0.88 18.75 28.28
N ALA A 879 1.13 17.95 29.32
CA ALA A 879 1.19 18.44 30.69
C ALA A 879 2.45 19.27 30.96
N TYR A 880 2.34 20.26 31.84
CA TYR A 880 3.53 21.01 32.27
C TYR A 880 4.46 20.13 33.11
N PRO A 881 5.79 20.30 32.99
CA PRO A 881 6.73 19.62 33.86
C PRO A 881 6.54 20.01 35.33
N ARG A 882 6.46 19.02 36.21
CA ARG A 882 6.27 19.21 37.67
C ARG A 882 7.22 18.35 38.48
N ASN A 883 7.47 18.74 39.73
CA ASN A 883 8.20 17.92 40.70
C ASN A 883 7.23 17.43 41.80
N PRO A 884 6.69 16.20 41.69
CA PRO A 884 5.72 15.66 42.64
C PRO A 884 6.29 15.47 44.05
N TYR A 885 7.60 15.35 44.23
CA TYR A 885 8.24 15.25 45.56
C TYR A 885 8.23 16.60 46.30
N GLN A 886 8.31 17.71 45.56
CA GLN A 886 8.23 19.06 46.14
C GLN A 886 6.77 19.52 46.28
N GLU A 887 5.92 19.15 45.33
CA GLU A 887 4.52 19.60 45.25
C GLU A 887 3.55 18.71 46.05
N GLY A 888 3.94 17.48 46.39
CA GLY A 888 3.10 16.52 47.12
C GLY A 888 1.94 15.95 46.29
N GLN A 889 1.98 16.09 44.96
CA GLN A 889 0.89 15.69 44.06
C GLN A 889 1.40 14.83 42.90
N TRP A 890 0.88 13.61 42.81
CA TRP A 890 1.12 12.69 41.70
C TRP A 890 -0.07 12.75 40.74
N GLY A 891 0.05 13.51 39.64
CA GLY A 891 -1.01 13.63 38.61
C GLY A 891 -1.07 14.99 37.90
N PRO A 892 -0.12 15.33 37.01
CA PRO A 892 -0.07 16.61 36.31
C PRO A 892 -1.07 16.61 35.14
N TRP A 893 -2.34 16.89 35.41
CA TRP A 893 -3.35 17.04 34.35
C TRP A 893 -3.44 18.47 33.80
N THR A 894 -2.71 19.40 34.42
CA THR A 894 -2.62 20.79 33.97
C THR A 894 -1.62 20.92 32.84
N GLY A 895 -2.02 21.54 31.74
CA GLY A 895 -1.13 21.70 30.60
C GLY A 895 -1.79 22.39 29.43
N VAL A 896 -1.31 22.02 28.25
CA VAL A 896 -1.87 22.44 26.97
C VAL A 896 -2.79 21.35 26.45
N HIS A 897 -4.07 21.67 26.27
CA HIS A 897 -5.09 20.80 25.70
C HIS A 897 -5.38 21.23 24.26
N THR A 898 -5.46 20.28 23.34
CA THR A 898 -5.73 20.55 21.92
C THR A 898 -6.91 19.74 21.43
N SER A 899 -7.86 20.40 20.75
CA SER A 899 -8.96 19.72 20.05
C SER A 899 -8.82 19.86 18.54
N TYR A 900 -9.37 18.87 17.82
CA TYR A 900 -9.23 18.75 16.37
C TYR A 900 -10.59 18.62 15.70
N ASP A 901 -10.66 19.00 14.42
CA ASP A 901 -11.78 18.66 13.55
C ASP A 901 -11.62 17.27 12.92
N ALA A 902 -12.57 16.90 12.05
CA ALA A 902 -12.60 15.63 11.34
C ALA A 902 -11.43 15.44 10.35
N LEU A 903 -10.79 16.55 9.94
CA LEU A 903 -9.62 16.55 9.06
C LEU A 903 -8.30 16.58 9.87
N GLY A 904 -8.37 16.50 11.21
CA GLY A 904 -7.20 16.57 12.08
C GLY A 904 -6.61 17.98 12.24
N ARG A 905 -7.33 19.02 11.84
CA ARG A 905 -6.89 20.41 11.98
C ARG A 905 -7.25 20.93 13.37
N VAL A 906 -6.39 21.78 13.95
CA VAL A 906 -6.61 22.32 15.30
C VAL A 906 -7.84 23.23 15.30
N LEU A 907 -8.77 23.01 16.23
CA LEU A 907 -9.92 23.89 16.48
C LEU A 907 -9.70 24.78 17.70
N GLN A 908 -9.10 24.23 18.75
CA GLN A 908 -8.85 24.96 19.99
C GLN A 908 -7.56 24.50 20.64
N VAL A 909 -6.80 25.47 21.16
CA VAL A 909 -5.71 25.25 22.11
C VAL A 909 -6.09 25.93 23.42
N ARG A 910 -6.28 25.13 24.46
CA ARG A 910 -6.56 25.61 25.81
C ARG A 910 -5.33 25.38 26.68
N GLN A 911 -4.87 26.42 27.36
CA GLN A 911 -3.76 26.34 28.31
C GLN A 911 -4.28 26.59 29.72
N ASP A 912 -3.96 25.68 30.64
CA ASP A 912 -4.19 25.87 32.06
C ASP A 912 -3.22 26.93 32.60
N THR A 913 -3.71 27.82 33.47
CA THR A 913 -2.90 28.89 34.07
C THR A 913 -2.88 28.79 35.58
N GLU A 914 -1.85 29.37 36.19
CA GLU A 914 -1.72 29.50 37.65
C GLU A 914 -2.83 30.32 38.32
N LEU A 915 -3.60 31.10 37.53
CA LEU A 915 -4.70 31.93 38.01
C LEU A 915 -6.05 31.18 38.04
N GLY A 916 -6.08 29.90 37.64
CA GLY A 916 -7.31 29.10 37.52
C GLY A 916 -8.21 29.50 36.33
N SER A 917 -7.87 30.57 35.61
CA SER A 917 -8.49 30.92 34.33
C SER A 917 -7.85 30.12 33.20
N GLN A 918 -8.62 29.88 32.12
CA GLN A 918 -8.16 29.15 30.95
C GLN A 918 -7.79 30.15 29.86
N SER A 919 -6.57 30.03 29.33
CA SER A 919 -6.13 30.78 28.15
C SER A 919 -6.54 29.99 26.91
N ILE A 920 -7.45 30.53 26.10
CA ILE A 920 -8.06 29.82 24.97
C ILE A 920 -7.67 30.51 23.67
N THR A 921 -7.11 29.75 22.74
CA THR A 921 -6.95 30.15 21.34
C THR A 921 -7.90 29.32 20.49
N ASN A 922 -8.80 29.96 19.76
CA ASN A 922 -9.73 29.28 18.84
C ASN A 922 -9.25 29.47 17.40
N THR A 923 -9.37 28.44 16.58
CA THR A 923 -9.09 28.45 15.15
C THR A 923 -10.34 28.03 14.39
N GLU A 924 -10.79 28.89 13.48
CA GLU A 924 -11.95 28.67 12.62
C GLU A 924 -11.49 28.60 11.15
N TYR A 925 -11.95 27.58 10.43
CA TYR A 925 -11.72 27.42 8.99
C TYR A 925 -12.96 27.91 8.24
N LEU A 926 -12.84 29.05 7.57
CA LEU A 926 -13.97 29.78 7.00
C LEU A 926 -14.19 29.42 5.53
N SER A 927 -15.44 29.59 5.07
CA SER A 927 -15.76 29.52 3.65
C SER A 927 -14.91 30.52 2.84
N GLY A 928 -14.30 30.06 1.76
CA GLY A 928 -13.31 30.81 0.98
C GLY A 928 -11.85 30.50 1.31
N GLY A 929 -11.59 29.58 2.25
CA GLY A 929 -10.25 29.08 2.58
C GLY A 929 -9.47 29.91 3.60
N ASP A 930 -10.13 30.86 4.26
CA ASP A 930 -9.50 31.70 5.28
C ASP A 930 -9.38 30.96 6.62
N ILE A 931 -8.27 31.16 7.33
CA ILE A 931 -8.08 30.70 8.70
C ILE A 931 -8.20 31.90 9.63
N LYS A 932 -9.15 31.85 10.56
CA LYS A 932 -9.35 32.86 11.59
C LYS A 932 -8.88 32.33 12.93
N VAL A 933 -7.89 32.98 13.53
CA VAL A 933 -7.36 32.67 14.86
C VAL A 933 -7.79 33.77 15.82
N THR A 934 -8.50 33.40 16.89
CA THR A 934 -8.83 34.29 18.01
C THR A 934 -7.93 33.93 19.18
N ASN A 935 -7.06 34.85 19.58
CA ASN A 935 -6.10 34.61 20.67
C ASN A 935 -6.77 34.75 22.06
N PRO A 936 -6.04 34.46 23.16
CA PRO A 936 -6.60 34.51 24.52
C PRO A 936 -7.04 35.89 25.00
N ARG A 937 -6.62 36.97 24.32
CA ARG A 937 -7.08 38.35 24.59
C ARG A 937 -8.36 38.72 23.84
N GLY A 938 -8.88 37.83 23.00
CA GLY A 938 -10.03 38.08 22.13
C GLY A 938 -9.67 38.76 20.81
N GLU A 939 -8.37 38.98 20.55
CA GLU A 939 -7.92 39.60 19.30
C GLU A 939 -7.94 38.60 18.15
N ILE A 940 -8.41 39.05 16.99
CA ILE A 940 -8.64 38.21 15.81
C ILE A 940 -7.56 38.47 14.77
N THR A 941 -6.98 37.39 14.24
CA THR A 941 -6.18 37.42 13.01
C THR A 941 -6.82 36.51 11.98
N ARG A 942 -7.11 37.01 10.78
CA ARG A 942 -7.59 36.20 9.65
C ARG A 942 -6.54 36.16 8.56
N THR A 943 -6.16 34.96 8.13
CA THR A 943 -5.16 34.76 7.08
C THR A 943 -5.77 33.99 5.91
N ARG A 944 -5.56 34.50 4.70
CA ARG A 944 -5.84 33.81 3.44
C ARG A 944 -4.55 33.31 2.83
N TYR A 945 -4.59 32.12 2.24
CA TYR A 945 -3.44 31.47 1.62
C TYR A 945 -3.67 31.28 0.12
N ALA A 946 -2.60 31.36 -0.66
CA ALA A 946 -2.61 30.88 -2.03
C ALA A 946 -2.36 29.37 -2.06
N ALA A 947 -3.02 28.71 -3.00
CA ALA A 947 -2.94 27.29 -3.23
C ALA A 947 -3.46 26.98 -4.65
N TRP A 948 -3.09 25.83 -5.20
CA TRP A 948 -3.53 25.40 -6.52
C TRP A 948 -4.46 24.18 -6.42
N ASP A 949 -3.93 22.98 -6.55
CA ASP A 949 -4.64 21.70 -6.55
C ASP A 949 -4.78 21.08 -5.15
N GLN A 950 -4.02 21.57 -4.17
CA GLN A 950 -4.14 21.17 -2.78
C GLN A 950 -4.08 22.38 -1.85
N PRO A 951 -4.84 22.36 -0.76
CA PRO A 951 -4.78 23.42 0.22
C PRO A 951 -3.46 23.41 1.00
N THR A 952 -2.89 24.60 1.24
CA THR A 952 -1.66 24.78 2.02
C THR A 952 -1.74 26.07 2.85
N THR A 953 -0.99 26.13 3.94
CA THR A 953 -0.82 27.32 4.79
C THR A 953 0.56 27.98 4.61
N ASP A 954 1.36 27.56 3.63
CA ASP A 954 2.74 28.04 3.45
C ASP A 954 2.81 29.41 2.77
N TYR A 955 1.78 29.77 2.00
CA TYR A 955 1.78 30.94 1.13
C TYR A 955 0.69 31.93 1.51
N PRO A 956 0.83 32.67 2.63
CA PRO A 956 -0.12 33.72 2.98
C PRO A 956 -0.13 34.80 1.88
N ILE A 957 -1.33 35.29 1.56
CA ILE A 957 -1.58 36.34 0.56
C ILE A 957 -2.31 37.54 1.14
N GLU A 958 -3.13 37.34 2.16
CA GLU A 958 -3.81 38.41 2.89
C GLU A 958 -3.80 38.08 4.39
N ILE A 959 -3.44 39.05 5.22
CA ILE A 959 -3.47 38.94 6.68
C ILE A 959 -4.22 40.15 7.22
N PHE A 960 -5.38 39.91 7.80
CA PHE A 960 -6.17 40.87 8.55
C PHE A 960 -5.77 40.74 10.02
N HIS A 961 -5.09 41.77 10.52
CA HIS A 961 -4.60 41.86 11.89
C HIS A 961 -5.68 42.47 12.79
N PRO A 962 -5.49 42.42 14.11
CA PRO A 962 -6.24 43.27 15.04
C PRO A 962 -6.10 44.76 14.71
N GLU A 963 -7.02 45.58 15.23
CA GLU A 963 -7.02 47.04 15.05
C GLU A 963 -7.09 47.48 13.57
N ASP A 964 -7.76 46.71 12.72
CA ASP A 964 -7.99 46.96 11.28
C ASP A 964 -6.73 47.02 10.39
N ALA A 965 -5.56 46.68 10.93
CA ALA A 965 -4.33 46.61 10.15
C ALA A 965 -4.38 45.46 9.13
N PHE A 966 -3.84 45.69 7.94
CA PHE A 966 -3.91 44.76 6.82
C PHE A 966 -2.55 44.55 6.15
N THR A 967 -2.24 43.32 5.77
CA THR A 967 -1.05 42.97 4.97
C THR A 967 -1.47 42.15 3.75
N GLN A 968 -1.05 42.60 2.57
CA GLN A 968 -1.23 41.90 1.30
C GLN A 968 0.13 41.46 0.76
N ILE A 969 0.23 40.22 0.30
CA ILE A 969 1.44 39.66 -0.31
C ILE A 969 1.06 39.18 -1.71
N LEU A 970 1.48 39.94 -2.73
CA LEU A 970 1.34 39.52 -4.12
C LEU A 970 2.43 38.52 -4.46
N ARG A 971 2.06 37.48 -5.20
CA ARG A 971 2.95 36.37 -5.56
C ARG A 971 2.92 36.11 -7.06
N ASP A 972 4.03 35.57 -7.57
CA ASP A 972 4.10 35.08 -8.95
C ASP A 972 3.50 33.65 -9.09
N SER A 973 3.60 33.09 -10.30
CA SER A 973 3.13 31.73 -10.63
C SER A 973 3.90 30.60 -9.94
N LEU A 974 5.00 30.89 -9.25
CA LEU A 974 5.75 29.95 -8.40
C LEU A 974 5.49 30.20 -6.90
N LEU A 975 4.49 31.04 -6.59
CA LEU A 975 4.16 31.52 -5.25
C LEU A 975 5.30 32.26 -4.54
N ARG A 976 6.28 32.78 -5.30
CA ARG A 976 7.33 33.64 -4.72
C ARG A 976 6.74 35.03 -4.50
N PRO A 977 7.03 35.68 -3.35
CA PRO A 977 6.53 37.02 -3.07
C PRO A 977 7.17 38.03 -4.03
N ILE A 978 6.34 38.78 -4.76
CA ILE A 978 6.78 39.86 -5.66
C ILE A 978 6.58 41.24 -5.03
N GLN A 979 5.61 41.37 -4.13
CA GLN A 979 5.33 42.63 -3.41
C GLN A 979 4.63 42.34 -2.09
N THR A 980 4.99 43.10 -1.04
CA THR A 980 4.26 43.13 0.23
C THR A 980 3.77 44.54 0.50
N ARG A 981 2.48 44.70 0.75
CA ARG A 981 1.84 45.96 1.13
C ARG A 981 1.26 45.85 2.54
N ARG A 982 1.49 46.85 3.38
CA ARG A 982 0.90 46.96 4.72
C ARG A 982 0.15 48.28 4.84
N THR A 983 -1.07 48.24 5.37
CA THR A 983 -1.91 49.43 5.61
C THR A 983 -2.48 49.42 7.03
N GLU A 984 -2.71 50.60 7.59
CA GLU A 984 -3.28 50.77 8.94
C GLU A 984 -4.82 50.66 8.97
N VAL A 985 -5.45 50.63 7.80
CA VAL A 985 -6.89 50.36 7.62
C VAL A 985 -7.04 49.45 6.41
N ALA A 986 -7.90 48.43 6.51
CA ALA A 986 -8.23 47.55 5.40
C ALA A 986 -8.94 48.33 4.26
N PRO A 987 -8.57 48.10 2.99
CA PRO A 987 -9.21 48.74 1.84
C PRO A 987 -10.64 48.26 1.58
#